data_AF-A0A8H4KU38-F1
#
_entry.id   AF-A0A8H4KU38-F1
#
_cell.length_a   1.000
_cell.length_b   1.000
_cell.length_c   1.000
_cell.angle_alpha   90.00
_cell.angle_beta   90.00
_cell.angle_gamma   90.00
#
_symmetry.space_group_name_H-M   'P 1'
#
loop_
_entity.id
_entity.type
_entity.pdbx_description
1 polymer ?
#
loop_
_entity_poly.entity_id
_entity_poly.type
_entity_poly.pdbx_seq_one_letter_code
_entity_poly.pdbx_strand_id
1 'polypeptide(L)'
;MSVAPNSIAFGRVATASVELFDLIDREAEIDAFDDSGAKPEQPTGHIAIQNVTFAYPARPEVKILEDFCLDIPSGKVTALVGPSGSGESTIIGMLERWYSPSIGSIKLDGQELKDLNLRWLRTNIRLVQQEPILFNGSIFDNIVNGLVGTVWEFSTREEKMRRVQDASKLAFAHDFIVNLPGGYDARIGEYGGLLSGGQKQRIAIARSIISEPKILLLDEATSALDPHAEGIVQKALDRAAKDRTTIIIAHKLTTISNADNIVVLSQGKIAEQGRHEDLMAKDGLYSSWFRAQSLSSIEDTAESPGSSSDNDAPMQEVLEHSQTLKKLRTIEEEELTLLRDREDYDRAEKLGLIRNVSRLARSTPQLIRWYILSLCTCIGGAAVYPGQTLLLGRIVNLLDSDDMAAEANFISLMLFILAIGCLVVYFAMGWATNIIVQTLSTTVRKNALDAYLRQDIRFFDRPENTVGALNSRLDNHAQSILELMGINITFVLVSAISVLACSILSLIVSWKVGVVGVFVGVPPLVLSGWARVRLETRMDSKMSTAFSESASIASEAVMAIRTVSSLAIEETVLRRYAKELDGAIRCCTPFLFHMMVWFALRQCMEHFVIALGFWWGSKLVNDGEITFYIFMVSFMGVYFSALAAGTMFSFASSFAKANEAVNYYFWLLGLQPTISERQHSVEKEPADACSTYELKDIHFSYPLAPDNRILKGVSMNIERGEFVAFVGASGCGKSTMISLIERFYDPTSGTITIDSSPLKELSPKAYRQHVSLVQQEPTLFSGSIRDNISQGIASGQASDADIEEACRASNAWDFISSLPEGLNTPCGTRGSQLSGGQRQRIAIARALIRKPHVILLDEATSALDTESERVVHGALMKAATGDRITIAVAHRLSTILQAKRIYVFYDGRVAEVGTHDELIRKNGLYAKMCKAQESSAN
;
A
#
# COMPACT_ATOMS: atom_id res chain seq x y z
N MET A 1 -16.60 -34.60 -17.64
CA MET A 1 -16.29 -33.15 -17.61
C MET A 1 -17.58 -32.39 -17.44
N SER A 2 -17.72 -31.57 -16.39
CA SER A 2 -18.89 -30.70 -16.23
C SER A 2 -18.72 -29.46 -17.11
N VAL A 3 -19.55 -29.30 -18.14
CA VAL A 3 -19.53 -28.14 -19.03
C VAL A 3 -19.88 -26.86 -18.27
N ALA A 4 -20.83 -26.93 -17.33
CA ALA A 4 -21.38 -25.79 -16.60
C ALA A 4 -20.35 -24.87 -15.92
N PRO A 5 -19.43 -25.34 -15.05
CA PRO A 5 -18.44 -24.45 -14.41
C PRO A 5 -17.45 -23.84 -15.41
N ASN A 6 -17.08 -24.56 -16.47
CA ASN A 6 -16.23 -24.02 -17.53
C ASN A 6 -16.97 -22.95 -18.34
N SER A 7 -18.28 -23.10 -18.57
CA SER A 7 -19.11 -22.08 -19.20
C SER A 7 -19.25 -20.82 -18.34
N ILE A 8 -19.35 -20.96 -17.01
CA ILE A 8 -19.35 -19.81 -16.09
C ILE A 8 -18.01 -19.09 -16.13
N ALA A 9 -16.89 -19.83 -16.10
CA ALA A 9 -15.55 -19.25 -16.21
C ALA A 9 -15.38 -18.52 -17.54
N PHE A 10 -15.79 -19.13 -18.66
CA PHE A 10 -15.79 -18.50 -19.97
C PHE A 10 -16.67 -17.24 -20.02
N GLY A 11 -17.86 -17.28 -19.43
CA GLY A 11 -18.74 -16.12 -19.32
C GLY A 11 -18.10 -14.97 -18.52
N ARG A 12 -17.46 -15.27 -17.38
CA ARG A 12 -16.74 -14.27 -16.57
C ARG A 12 -15.54 -13.67 -17.32
N VAL A 13 -14.77 -14.51 -18.02
CA VAL A 13 -13.64 -14.06 -18.84
C VAL A 13 -14.15 -13.18 -19.97
N ALA A 14 -15.23 -13.57 -20.65
CA ALA A 14 -15.83 -12.77 -21.70
C ALA A 14 -16.25 -11.40 -21.18
N THR A 15 -16.96 -11.32 -20.04
CA THR A 15 -17.37 -10.03 -19.46
C THR A 15 -16.19 -9.19 -18.99
N ALA A 16 -15.19 -9.79 -18.35
CA ALA A 16 -14.00 -9.07 -17.88
C ALA A 16 -13.12 -8.59 -19.04
N SER A 17 -13.12 -9.33 -20.16
CA SER A 17 -12.34 -8.98 -21.34
C SER A 17 -12.92 -7.78 -22.10
N VAL A 18 -14.21 -7.47 -21.97
CA VAL A 18 -14.80 -6.30 -22.65
C VAL A 18 -14.12 -5.01 -22.20
N GLU A 19 -14.08 -4.72 -20.90
CA GLU A 19 -13.43 -3.52 -20.38
C GLU A 19 -11.92 -3.48 -20.71
N LEU A 20 -11.28 -4.65 -20.74
CA LEU A 20 -9.87 -4.77 -21.11
C LEU A 20 -9.65 -4.47 -22.59
N PHE A 21 -10.46 -5.02 -23.49
CA PHE A 21 -10.36 -4.77 -24.93
C PHE A 21 -10.77 -3.35 -25.27
N ASP A 22 -11.80 -2.80 -24.64
CA ASP A 22 -12.18 -1.39 -24.78
C ASP A 22 -11.01 -0.46 -24.39
N LEU A 23 -10.21 -0.83 -23.39
CA LEU A 23 -9.01 -0.09 -23.00
C LEU A 23 -7.84 -0.29 -23.98
N ILE A 24 -7.65 -1.50 -24.51
CA ILE A 24 -6.58 -1.82 -25.48
C ILE A 24 -6.84 -1.17 -26.84
N ASP A 25 -8.08 -1.22 -27.31
CA ASP A 25 -8.50 -0.71 -28.62
C ASP A 25 -8.73 0.81 -28.59
N ARG A 26 -8.72 1.43 -27.40
CA ARG A 26 -8.83 2.88 -27.26
C ARG A 26 -7.64 3.58 -27.91
N GLU A 27 -7.91 4.31 -28.98
CA GLU A 27 -6.95 5.22 -29.58
C GLU A 27 -6.74 6.44 -28.66
N ALA A 28 -5.47 6.69 -28.29
CA ALA A 28 -5.09 7.85 -27.50
C ALA A 28 -4.86 9.05 -28.42
N GLU A 29 -5.41 10.22 -28.07
CA GLU A 29 -5.14 11.47 -28.80
C GLU A 29 -3.65 11.89 -28.72
N ILE A 30 -2.99 11.54 -27.61
CA ILE A 30 -1.57 11.77 -27.37
C ILE A 30 -0.95 10.40 -27.08
N ASP A 31 -0.44 9.75 -28.12
CA ASP A 31 0.26 8.48 -28.00
C ASP A 31 1.76 8.69 -27.74
N ALA A 32 2.28 8.07 -26.69
CA ALA A 32 3.71 8.10 -26.35
C ALA A 32 4.54 7.08 -27.14
N PHE A 33 3.90 6.08 -27.74
CA PHE A 33 4.53 5.06 -28.57
C PHE A 33 4.60 5.43 -30.05
N ASP A 34 3.88 6.49 -30.45
CA ASP A 34 3.97 7.01 -31.82
C ASP A 34 5.34 7.64 -32.06
N ASP A 35 6.09 7.08 -33.01
CA ASP A 35 7.42 7.59 -33.39
C ASP A 35 7.35 8.67 -34.48
N SER A 36 6.13 9.07 -34.88
CA SER A 36 5.90 10.16 -35.82
C SER A 36 6.25 11.54 -35.23
N GLY A 37 6.30 12.56 -36.09
CA GLY A 37 6.63 13.94 -35.72
C GLY A 37 8.10 14.32 -35.95
N ALA A 38 8.36 15.63 -35.90
CA ALA A 38 9.70 16.18 -36.11
C ALA A 38 10.62 15.94 -34.89
N LYS A 39 11.90 15.68 -35.17
CA LYS A 39 12.98 15.49 -34.17
C LYS A 39 14.14 16.45 -34.48
N PRO A 40 14.05 17.74 -34.11
CA PRO A 40 15.13 18.70 -34.32
C PRO A 40 16.45 18.24 -33.67
N GLU A 41 17.58 18.39 -34.38
CA GLU A 41 18.88 17.94 -33.85
C GLU A 41 19.45 18.87 -32.77
N GLN A 42 19.12 20.16 -32.80
CA GLN A 42 19.63 21.16 -31.85
C GLN A 42 18.51 22.15 -31.45
N PRO A 43 17.72 21.84 -30.40
CA PRO A 43 16.77 22.80 -29.89
C PRO A 43 17.51 23.96 -29.21
N THR A 44 17.12 25.19 -29.55
CA THR A 44 17.57 26.39 -28.85
C THR A 44 16.84 26.57 -27.53
N GLY A 45 15.59 26.09 -27.43
CA GLY A 45 14.81 26.13 -26.20
C GLY A 45 14.01 27.43 -26.01
N HIS A 46 13.60 28.09 -27.09
CA HIS A 46 12.67 29.21 -27.08
C HIS A 46 11.23 28.69 -27.08
N ILE A 47 10.41 29.09 -26.09
CA ILE A 47 9.02 28.64 -25.96
C ILE A 47 8.08 29.82 -26.14
N ALA A 48 7.11 29.70 -27.05
CA ALA A 48 6.08 30.71 -27.28
C ALA A 48 4.68 30.11 -27.08
N ILE A 49 3.92 30.68 -26.15
CA ILE A 49 2.53 30.33 -25.85
C ILE A 49 1.63 31.43 -26.40
N GLN A 50 0.69 31.09 -27.29
CA GLN A 50 -0.14 32.06 -28.03
C GLN A 50 -1.63 31.76 -27.87
N ASN A 51 -2.36 32.69 -27.26
CA ASN A 51 -3.82 32.70 -27.08
C ASN A 51 -4.38 31.40 -26.49
N VAL A 52 -3.70 30.82 -25.50
CA VAL A 52 -4.06 29.51 -24.95
C VAL A 52 -5.24 29.62 -24.00
N THR A 53 -6.30 28.85 -24.29
CA THR A 53 -7.42 28.64 -23.37
C THR A 53 -7.52 27.16 -23.04
N PHE A 54 -7.64 26.84 -21.75
CA PHE A 54 -7.64 25.46 -21.27
C PHE A 54 -8.60 25.23 -20.10
N ALA A 55 -9.30 24.09 -20.14
CA ALA A 55 -10.11 23.54 -19.06
C ALA A 55 -9.79 22.05 -18.91
N TYR A 56 -9.74 21.55 -17.68
CA TYR A 56 -9.48 20.13 -17.43
C TYR A 56 -10.67 19.27 -17.91
N PRO A 57 -10.44 18.09 -18.52
CA PRO A 57 -11.52 17.22 -19.01
C PRO A 57 -12.54 16.81 -17.94
N ALA A 58 -12.12 16.70 -16.68
CA ALA A 58 -13.00 16.38 -15.56
C ALA A 58 -13.98 17.52 -15.20
N ARG A 59 -13.69 18.76 -15.59
CA ARG A 59 -14.47 19.97 -15.32
C ARG A 59 -14.38 20.93 -16.52
N PRO A 60 -15.03 20.59 -17.66
CA PRO A 60 -14.92 21.40 -18.88
C PRO A 60 -15.51 22.82 -18.73
N GLU A 61 -16.43 23.00 -17.79
CA GLU A 61 -17.08 24.30 -17.50
C GLU A 61 -16.13 25.32 -16.85
N VAL A 62 -15.07 24.85 -16.16
CA VAL A 62 -14.16 25.71 -15.41
C VAL A 62 -12.89 25.94 -16.23
N LYS A 63 -12.80 27.13 -16.82
CA LYS A 63 -11.60 27.58 -17.54
C LYS A 63 -10.51 27.92 -16.53
N ILE A 64 -9.36 27.27 -16.66
CA ILE A 64 -8.18 27.50 -15.82
C ILE A 64 -7.27 28.55 -16.45
N LEU A 65 -7.13 28.53 -17.77
CA LEU A 65 -6.39 29.53 -18.54
C LEU A 65 -7.32 30.14 -19.57
N GLU A 66 -7.24 31.46 -19.75
CA GLU A 66 -8.08 32.22 -20.68
C GLU A 66 -7.24 33.19 -21.49
N ASP A 67 -7.17 32.97 -22.81
CA ASP A 67 -6.41 33.82 -23.74
C ASP A 67 -4.96 34.10 -23.30
N PHE A 68 -4.31 33.05 -22.79
CA PHE A 68 -2.99 33.15 -22.17
C PHE A 68 -1.88 33.25 -23.22
N CYS A 69 -1.04 34.29 -23.13
CA CYS A 69 0.11 34.51 -24.00
C CYS A 69 1.37 34.69 -23.18
N LEU A 70 2.42 33.92 -23.46
CA LEU A 70 3.71 34.04 -22.78
C LEU A 70 4.86 33.68 -23.72
N ASP A 71 5.89 34.52 -23.73
CA ASP A 71 7.13 34.31 -24.48
C ASP A 71 8.29 34.03 -23.51
N ILE A 72 9.01 32.93 -23.74
CA ILE A 72 10.07 32.42 -22.87
C ILE A 72 11.35 32.31 -23.72
N PRO A 73 12.29 33.24 -23.57
CA PRO A 73 13.52 33.27 -24.35
C PRO A 73 14.47 32.12 -23.99
N SER A 74 15.26 31.70 -24.97
CA SER A 74 16.28 30.64 -24.79
C SER A 74 17.34 31.01 -23.76
N GLY A 75 17.71 30.06 -22.90
CA GLY A 75 18.80 30.19 -21.92
C GLY A 75 18.51 31.14 -20.75
N LYS A 76 17.26 31.57 -20.61
CA LYS A 76 16.79 32.48 -19.57
C LYS A 76 15.94 31.76 -18.53
N VAL A 77 15.90 32.31 -17.32
CA VAL A 77 15.07 31.81 -16.23
C VAL A 77 13.76 32.60 -16.16
N THR A 78 12.64 31.94 -16.41
CA THR A 78 11.30 32.51 -16.26
C THR A 78 10.60 31.92 -15.03
N ALA A 79 10.21 32.77 -14.09
CA ALA A 79 9.46 32.36 -12.91
C ALA A 79 7.96 32.60 -13.09
N LEU A 80 7.14 31.64 -12.66
CA LEU A 80 5.67 31.74 -12.63
C LEU A 80 5.22 31.79 -11.16
N VAL A 81 4.33 32.74 -10.85
CA VAL A 81 3.81 32.95 -9.50
C VAL A 81 2.36 33.38 -9.54
N GLY A 82 1.55 32.91 -8.61
CA GLY A 82 0.16 33.30 -8.47
C GLY A 82 -0.49 32.63 -7.24
N PRO A 83 -1.75 32.97 -6.94
CA PRO A 83 -2.50 32.27 -5.91
C PRO A 83 -2.81 30.84 -6.37
N SER A 84 -3.01 29.92 -5.43
CA SER A 84 -3.38 28.54 -5.75
C SER A 84 -4.59 28.48 -6.70
N GLY A 85 -4.46 27.71 -7.79
CA GLY A 85 -5.49 27.63 -8.84
C GLY A 85 -5.37 28.67 -9.96
N SER A 86 -4.31 29.50 -9.97
CA SER A 86 -3.96 30.46 -11.02
C SER A 86 -3.64 29.83 -12.38
N GLY A 87 -3.27 28.54 -12.42
CA GLY A 87 -2.91 27.80 -13.63
C GLY A 87 -1.42 27.48 -13.79
N GLU A 88 -0.56 27.75 -12.80
CA GLU A 88 0.90 27.52 -12.85
C GLU A 88 1.28 26.09 -13.29
N SER A 89 0.93 25.06 -12.52
CA SER A 89 1.26 23.67 -12.87
C SER A 89 0.53 23.17 -14.13
N THR A 90 -0.54 23.87 -14.55
CA THR A 90 -1.24 23.57 -15.81
C THR A 90 -0.38 23.92 -17.01
N ILE A 91 0.43 24.98 -16.93
CA ILE A 91 1.39 25.36 -17.97
C ILE A 91 2.43 24.25 -18.14
N ILE A 92 3.00 23.73 -17.04
CA ILE A 92 3.93 22.59 -17.09
C ILE A 92 3.27 21.37 -17.74
N GLY A 93 2.04 21.03 -17.35
CA GLY A 93 1.33 19.89 -17.94
C GLY A 93 1.09 20.00 -19.45
N MET A 94 0.92 21.22 -19.97
CA MET A 94 0.83 21.46 -21.42
C MET A 94 2.20 21.43 -22.12
N LEU A 95 3.26 21.88 -21.46
CA LEU A 95 4.63 21.81 -22.01
C LEU A 95 5.15 20.36 -22.10
N GLU A 96 4.83 19.53 -21.12
CA GLU A 96 5.06 18.07 -21.15
C GLU A 96 4.08 17.33 -22.08
N ARG A 97 3.14 18.06 -22.67
CA ARG A 97 2.08 17.57 -23.55
C ARG A 97 1.33 16.39 -22.91
N TRP A 98 0.96 16.55 -21.63
CA TRP A 98 -0.04 15.69 -20.98
C TRP A 98 -1.46 16.08 -21.37
N TYR A 99 -1.64 17.36 -21.71
CA TYR A 99 -2.90 17.92 -22.18
C TYR A 99 -2.66 18.80 -23.40
N SER A 100 -3.61 18.78 -24.33
CA SER A 100 -3.63 19.71 -25.46
C SER A 100 -4.47 20.94 -25.11
N PRO A 101 -4.06 22.15 -25.51
CA PRO A 101 -4.87 23.35 -25.33
C PRO A 101 -6.16 23.25 -26.15
N SER A 102 -7.28 23.76 -25.63
CA SER A 102 -8.56 23.76 -26.35
C SER A 102 -8.58 24.79 -27.48
N ILE A 103 -7.95 25.94 -27.25
CA ILE A 103 -7.77 27.04 -28.20
C ILE A 103 -6.35 27.55 -28.02
N GLY A 104 -5.72 28.02 -29.10
CA GLY A 104 -4.37 28.57 -29.11
C GLY A 104 -3.32 27.55 -29.56
N SER A 105 -2.05 27.96 -29.52
CA SER A 105 -0.92 27.09 -29.89
C SER A 105 0.27 27.33 -28.97
N ILE A 106 1.03 26.26 -28.72
CA ILE A 106 2.31 26.32 -28.02
C ILE A 106 3.37 25.90 -29.02
N LYS A 107 4.44 26.69 -29.13
CA LYS A 107 5.55 26.47 -30.06
C LYS A 107 6.88 26.37 -29.33
N LEU A 108 7.72 25.43 -29.75
CA LEU A 108 9.11 25.28 -29.35
C LEU A 108 9.99 25.58 -30.57
N ASP A 109 10.87 26.59 -30.45
CA ASP A 109 11.76 27.06 -31.53
C ASP A 109 11.01 27.36 -32.85
N GLY A 110 9.76 27.83 -32.74
CA GLY A 110 8.89 28.18 -33.86
C GLY A 110 8.04 27.01 -34.42
N GLN A 111 8.29 25.76 -34.00
CA GLN A 111 7.48 24.59 -34.37
C GLN A 111 6.39 24.30 -33.34
N GLU A 112 5.19 23.92 -33.75
CA GLU A 112 4.11 23.59 -32.81
C GLU A 112 4.42 22.28 -32.05
N LEU A 113 4.11 22.26 -30.74
CA LEU A 113 4.36 21.08 -29.90
C LEU A 113 3.63 19.82 -30.38
N LYS A 114 2.51 19.98 -31.09
CA LYS A 114 1.72 18.87 -31.63
C LYS A 114 2.44 18.12 -32.76
N ASP A 115 3.28 18.83 -33.51
CA ASP A 115 4.00 18.30 -34.69
C ASP A 115 5.35 17.67 -34.32
N LEU A 116 5.81 17.88 -33.08
CA LEU A 116 7.03 17.29 -32.54
C LEU A 116 6.78 15.87 -32.03
N ASN A 117 7.80 15.01 -32.16
CA ASN A 117 7.78 13.69 -31.58
C ASN A 117 7.75 13.77 -30.04
N LEU A 118 6.81 13.07 -29.40
CA LEU A 118 6.56 13.19 -27.97
C LEU A 118 7.74 12.69 -27.12
N ARG A 119 8.34 11.56 -27.50
CA ARG A 119 9.51 11.00 -26.81
C ARG A 119 10.71 11.93 -26.90
N TRP A 120 10.94 12.51 -28.08
CA TRP A 120 11.99 13.51 -28.26
C TRP A 120 11.73 14.77 -27.42
N LEU A 121 10.49 15.26 -27.39
CA LEU A 121 10.10 16.43 -26.60
C LEU A 121 10.42 16.22 -25.11
N ARG A 122 9.94 15.13 -24.50
CA ARG A 122 10.14 14.80 -23.08
C ARG A 122 11.56 14.34 -22.73
N THR A 123 12.40 14.08 -23.74
CA THR A 123 13.83 13.85 -23.51
C THR A 123 14.60 15.17 -23.42
N ASN A 124 14.15 16.21 -24.15
CA ASN A 124 14.79 17.53 -24.18
C ASN A 124 14.22 18.51 -23.13
N ILE A 125 12.98 18.28 -22.70
CA ILE A 125 12.31 18.95 -21.58
C ILE A 125 12.33 17.98 -20.40
N ARG A 126 12.89 18.38 -19.26
CA ARG A 126 12.89 17.54 -18.06
C ARG A 126 12.23 18.24 -16.90
N LEU A 127 11.38 17.51 -16.19
CA LEU A 127 10.62 17.99 -15.05
C LEU A 127 11.26 17.53 -13.72
N VAL A 128 11.33 18.45 -12.77
CA VAL A 128 11.52 18.15 -11.34
C VAL A 128 10.22 18.49 -10.64
N GLN A 129 9.55 17.45 -10.14
CA GLN A 129 8.25 17.55 -9.48
C GLN A 129 8.40 18.01 -8.01
N GLN A 130 7.31 18.53 -7.45
CA GLN A 130 7.20 18.89 -6.04
C GLN A 130 7.50 17.69 -5.12
N GLU A 131 6.87 16.55 -5.40
CA GLU A 131 7.10 15.28 -4.70
C GLU A 131 7.92 14.31 -5.56
N PRO A 132 9.18 14.01 -5.18
CA PRO A 132 10.04 13.13 -5.97
C PRO A 132 9.68 11.66 -5.75
N ILE A 133 9.15 11.02 -6.79
CA ILE A 133 8.94 9.57 -6.81
C ILE A 133 10.23 8.86 -7.26
N LEU A 134 10.69 7.91 -6.46
CA LEU A 134 11.80 6.99 -6.77
C LEU A 134 11.26 5.58 -6.95
N PHE A 135 11.74 4.90 -7.99
CA PHE A 135 11.38 3.53 -8.32
C PHE A 135 12.14 2.53 -7.43
N ASN A 136 11.55 1.36 -7.21
CA ASN A 136 12.14 0.23 -6.52
C ASN A 136 13.34 -0.30 -7.32
N GLY A 137 14.53 -0.13 -6.75
CA GLY A 137 15.79 -0.40 -7.42
C GLY A 137 16.97 0.23 -6.70
N SER A 138 18.14 0.26 -7.33
CA SER A 138 19.28 0.99 -6.77
C SER A 138 19.19 2.49 -7.01
N ILE A 139 20.03 3.26 -6.30
CA ILE A 139 20.22 4.71 -6.58
C ILE A 139 20.68 4.90 -8.03
N PHE A 140 21.60 4.03 -8.47
CA PHE A 140 22.09 4.00 -9.84
C PHE A 140 20.94 3.83 -10.84
N ASP A 141 20.07 2.82 -10.66
CA ASP A 141 18.97 2.56 -11.59
C ASP A 141 18.02 3.76 -11.71
N ASN A 142 17.73 4.42 -10.59
CA ASN A 142 16.88 5.60 -10.56
C ASN A 142 17.46 6.77 -11.35
N ILE A 143 18.76 7.06 -11.20
CA ILE A 143 19.41 8.17 -11.91
C ILE A 143 19.59 7.81 -13.39
N VAL A 144 19.97 6.57 -13.71
CA VAL A 144 20.18 6.09 -15.10
C VAL A 144 18.91 6.14 -15.94
N ASN A 145 17.72 6.02 -15.35
CA ASN A 145 16.47 6.19 -16.08
C ASN A 145 16.38 7.55 -16.79
N GLY A 146 17.10 8.58 -16.31
CA GLY A 146 17.20 9.88 -16.99
C GLY A 146 17.99 9.86 -18.31
N LEU A 147 18.77 8.81 -18.59
CA LEU A 147 19.52 8.64 -19.84
C LEU A 147 18.70 7.99 -20.96
N VAL A 148 17.51 7.47 -20.66
CA VAL A 148 16.64 6.84 -21.67
C VAL A 148 16.22 7.89 -22.71
N GLY A 149 16.23 7.49 -23.98
CA GLY A 149 15.97 8.38 -25.12
C GLY A 149 17.19 9.20 -25.58
N THR A 150 18.32 9.11 -24.88
CA THR A 150 19.57 9.82 -25.24
C THR A 150 20.58 8.89 -25.92
N VAL A 151 21.61 9.47 -26.54
CA VAL A 151 22.73 8.74 -27.15
C VAL A 151 23.47 7.85 -26.13
N TRP A 152 23.37 8.19 -24.84
CA TRP A 152 24.05 7.46 -23.77
C TRP A 152 23.26 6.28 -23.20
N GLU A 153 22.03 6.05 -23.67
CA GLU A 153 21.19 4.91 -23.24
C GLU A 153 21.90 3.57 -23.42
N PHE A 154 22.67 3.39 -24.51
CA PHE A 154 23.37 2.14 -24.83
C PHE A 154 24.85 2.13 -24.44
N SER A 155 25.31 3.11 -23.67
CA SER A 155 26.70 3.16 -23.19
C SER A 155 27.01 2.06 -22.18
N THR A 156 28.31 1.75 -22.01
CA THR A 156 28.77 0.77 -21.01
C THR A 156 28.40 1.19 -19.59
N ARG A 157 28.27 0.23 -18.67
CA ARG A 157 27.93 0.53 -17.26
C ARG A 157 28.92 1.49 -16.61
N GLU A 158 30.20 1.39 -16.96
CA GLU A 158 31.25 2.28 -16.45
C GLU A 158 31.04 3.74 -16.87
N GLU A 159 30.73 3.98 -18.14
CA GLU A 159 30.45 5.33 -18.65
C GLU A 159 29.16 5.91 -18.06
N LYS A 160 28.12 5.07 -17.93
CA LYS A 160 26.88 5.44 -17.22
C LYS A 160 27.16 5.81 -15.76
N MET A 161 27.99 5.02 -15.07
CA MET A 161 28.36 5.29 -13.67
C MET A 161 29.10 6.62 -13.53
N ARG A 162 30.02 6.93 -14.45
CA ARG A 162 30.71 8.22 -14.46
C ARG A 162 29.73 9.39 -14.59
N ARG A 163 28.80 9.32 -15.55
CA ARG A 163 27.75 10.33 -15.74
C ARG A 163 26.83 10.44 -14.53
N VAL A 164 26.45 9.32 -13.93
CA VAL A 164 25.65 9.29 -12.69
C VAL A 164 26.38 10.02 -11.56
N GLN A 165 27.69 9.79 -11.39
CA GLN A 165 28.50 10.48 -10.39
C GLN A 165 28.60 11.97 -10.65
N ASP A 166 28.83 12.38 -11.90
CA ASP A 166 28.94 13.79 -12.26
C ASP A 166 27.60 14.53 -12.09
N ALA A 167 26.49 13.93 -12.53
CA ALA A 167 25.14 14.45 -12.27
C ALA A 167 24.84 14.51 -10.76
N SER A 168 25.24 13.51 -10.00
CA SER A 168 25.08 13.52 -8.53
C SER A 168 25.91 14.61 -7.86
N LYS A 169 27.11 14.93 -8.35
CA LYS A 169 27.92 16.04 -7.83
C LYS A 169 27.29 17.39 -8.15
N LEU A 170 26.73 17.56 -9.35
CA LEU A 170 25.98 18.75 -9.73
C LEU A 170 24.75 18.95 -8.82
N ALA A 171 24.06 17.87 -8.49
CA ALA A 171 22.88 17.88 -7.63
C ALA A 171 23.19 17.84 -6.11
N PHE A 172 24.45 17.95 -5.69
CA PHE A 172 24.90 17.80 -4.30
C PHE A 172 24.43 16.48 -3.63
N ALA A 173 24.25 15.43 -4.42
CA ALA A 173 23.82 14.11 -3.96
C ALA A 173 24.99 13.14 -3.68
N HIS A 174 26.14 13.36 -4.32
CA HIS A 174 27.27 12.42 -4.28
C HIS A 174 27.74 12.09 -2.85
N ASP A 175 27.94 13.11 -2.01
CA ASP A 175 28.56 12.95 -0.69
C ASP A 175 27.73 12.05 0.23
N PHE A 176 26.39 12.20 0.22
CA PHE A 176 25.55 11.34 1.05
C PHE A 176 25.37 9.95 0.44
N ILE A 177 25.34 9.83 -0.88
CA ILE A 177 25.20 8.53 -1.57
C ILE A 177 26.40 7.64 -1.25
N VAL A 178 27.62 8.17 -1.29
CA VAL A 178 28.85 7.40 -0.99
C VAL A 178 28.87 6.91 0.46
N ASN A 179 28.23 7.64 1.37
CA ASN A 179 28.14 7.26 2.78
C ASN A 179 27.08 6.18 3.07
N LEU A 180 26.23 5.82 2.09
CA LEU A 180 25.24 4.77 2.25
C LEU A 180 25.87 3.37 2.15
N PRO A 181 25.34 2.36 2.88
CA PRO A 181 25.74 0.97 2.69
C PRO A 181 25.48 0.51 1.25
N GLY A 182 26.54 0.26 0.47
CA GLY A 182 26.45 -0.09 -0.95
C GLY A 182 26.55 1.08 -1.93
N GLY A 183 26.69 2.32 -1.46
CA GLY A 183 26.90 3.50 -2.30
C GLY A 183 25.79 3.69 -3.34
N TYR A 184 26.17 3.77 -4.62
CA TYR A 184 25.24 3.86 -5.75
C TYR A 184 24.41 2.59 -5.99
N ASP A 185 24.90 1.43 -5.56
CA ASP A 185 24.20 0.15 -5.68
C ASP A 185 23.25 -0.09 -4.48
N ALA A 186 23.17 0.85 -3.53
CA ALA A 186 22.24 0.77 -2.41
C ALA A 186 20.79 0.70 -2.92
N ARG A 187 20.03 -0.30 -2.44
CA ARG A 187 18.62 -0.48 -2.80
C ARG A 187 17.73 0.50 -2.05
N ILE A 188 17.03 1.30 -2.81
CA ILE A 188 16.00 2.21 -2.37
C ILE A 188 14.70 1.42 -2.52
N GLY A 189 14.04 1.07 -1.41
CA GLY A 189 12.75 0.37 -1.44
C GLY A 189 11.65 1.19 -2.14
N GLU A 190 10.41 0.68 -2.17
CA GLU A 190 9.28 1.40 -2.80
C GLU A 190 9.21 2.86 -2.29
N TYR A 191 9.17 3.81 -3.23
CA TYR A 191 9.14 5.26 -2.96
C TYR A 191 10.32 5.82 -2.15
N GLY A 192 11.37 5.03 -1.95
CA GLY A 192 12.55 5.40 -1.19
C GLY A 192 12.33 5.80 0.25
N GLY A 193 11.46 5.08 0.98
CA GLY A 193 11.15 5.34 2.39
C GLY A 193 12.36 5.47 3.35
N LEU A 194 13.56 5.05 2.95
CA LEU A 194 14.79 5.17 3.73
C LEU A 194 15.52 6.52 3.59
N LEU A 195 15.09 7.39 2.65
CA LEU A 195 15.73 8.66 2.34
C LEU A 195 14.89 9.85 2.81
N SER A 196 15.55 10.92 3.24
CA SER A 196 14.86 12.18 3.57
C SER A 196 14.30 12.85 2.32
N GLY A 197 13.26 13.69 2.46
CA GLY A 197 12.66 14.42 1.33
C GLY A 197 13.70 15.18 0.49
N GLY A 198 14.62 15.89 1.15
CA GLY A 198 15.71 16.60 0.46
C GLY A 198 16.75 15.70 -0.20
N GLN A 199 16.97 14.47 0.29
CA GLN A 199 17.79 13.48 -0.39
C GLN A 199 17.08 12.94 -1.64
N LYS A 200 15.79 12.61 -1.54
CA LYS A 200 14.99 12.17 -2.69
C LYS A 200 14.96 13.25 -3.78
N GLN A 201 14.78 14.51 -3.39
CA GLN A 201 14.75 15.62 -4.33
C GLN A 201 16.07 15.79 -5.08
N ARG A 202 17.21 15.68 -4.37
CA ARG A 202 18.54 15.72 -5.02
C ARG A 202 18.77 14.56 -5.99
N ILE A 203 18.27 13.36 -5.70
CA ILE A 203 18.32 12.23 -6.63
C ILE A 203 17.44 12.50 -7.86
N ALA A 204 16.23 13.06 -7.65
CA ALA A 204 15.35 13.44 -8.76
C ALA A 204 15.98 14.53 -9.64
N ILE A 205 16.65 15.53 -9.05
CA ILE A 205 17.42 16.54 -9.79
C ILE A 205 18.54 15.86 -10.60
N ALA A 206 19.34 14.99 -9.98
CA ALA A 206 20.39 14.24 -10.68
C ALA A 206 19.82 13.44 -11.86
N ARG A 207 18.67 12.78 -11.67
CA ARG A 207 17.94 12.04 -12.71
C ARG A 207 17.47 12.93 -13.86
N SER A 208 17.01 14.16 -13.57
CA SER A 208 16.54 15.08 -14.62
C SER A 208 17.70 15.74 -15.39
N ILE A 209 18.84 16.00 -14.74
CA ILE A 209 19.97 16.71 -15.38
C ILE A 209 20.95 15.80 -16.12
N ILE A 210 20.96 14.48 -15.87
CA ILE A 210 21.91 13.54 -16.47
C ILE A 210 21.79 13.44 -18.01
N SER A 211 20.60 13.75 -18.55
CA SER A 211 20.36 13.83 -20.00
C SER A 211 20.83 15.14 -20.64
N GLU A 212 21.38 16.07 -19.85
CA GLU A 212 21.79 17.41 -20.31
C GLU A 212 20.66 18.15 -21.08
N PRO A 213 19.46 18.28 -20.48
CA PRO A 213 18.30 18.87 -21.16
C PRO A 213 18.52 20.35 -21.50
N LYS A 214 17.88 20.81 -22.58
CA LYS A 214 17.90 22.23 -22.97
C LYS A 214 16.87 23.05 -22.19
N ILE A 215 15.76 22.41 -21.81
CA ILE A 215 14.68 23.02 -21.04
C ILE A 215 14.51 22.26 -19.74
N LEU A 216 14.50 23.00 -18.63
CA LEU A 216 14.27 22.46 -17.30
C LEU A 216 12.99 23.05 -16.71
N LEU A 217 12.07 22.20 -16.28
CA LEU A 217 10.84 22.58 -15.61
C LEU A 217 10.97 22.25 -14.12
N LEU A 218 10.77 23.24 -13.25
CA LEU A 218 10.84 23.10 -11.80
C LEU A 218 9.46 23.43 -11.22
N ASP A 219 8.73 22.41 -10.77
CA ASP A 219 7.39 22.53 -10.20
C ASP A 219 7.48 22.47 -8.68
N GLU A 220 7.53 23.64 -8.02
CA GLU A 220 7.61 23.77 -6.56
C GLU A 220 8.65 22.87 -5.88
N ALA A 221 9.82 22.73 -6.50
CA ALA A 221 10.82 21.74 -6.11
C ALA A 221 11.40 21.89 -4.67
N THR A 222 11.07 22.97 -3.96
CA THR A 222 11.51 23.28 -2.59
C THR A 222 10.37 23.35 -1.56
N SER A 223 9.09 23.30 -1.95
CA SER A 223 7.98 23.67 -1.05
C SER A 223 7.73 22.69 0.10
N ALA A 224 8.11 21.42 -0.06
CA ALA A 224 7.93 20.36 0.94
C ALA A 224 9.20 20.03 1.75
N LEU A 225 10.20 20.92 1.77
CA LEU A 225 11.51 20.67 2.40
C LEU A 225 11.74 21.51 3.67
N ASP A 226 12.56 20.98 4.58
CA ASP A 226 13.04 21.74 5.74
C ASP A 226 14.06 22.82 5.30
N PRO A 227 14.21 23.95 6.04
CA PRO A 227 15.04 25.07 5.60
C PRO A 227 16.50 24.72 5.32
N HIS A 228 17.06 23.73 6.03
CA HIS A 228 18.44 23.29 5.82
C HIS A 228 18.56 22.45 4.55
N ALA A 229 17.66 21.48 4.34
CA ALA A 229 17.60 20.71 3.11
C ALA A 229 17.28 21.59 1.89
N GLU A 230 16.38 22.55 2.05
CA GLU A 230 15.99 23.54 1.05
C GLU A 230 17.19 24.34 0.56
N GLY A 231 18.02 24.89 1.45
CA GLY A 231 19.20 25.66 1.03
C GLY A 231 20.19 24.86 0.18
N ILE A 232 20.29 23.54 0.41
CA ILE A 232 21.14 22.65 -0.40
C ILE A 232 20.47 22.33 -1.74
N VAL A 233 19.15 22.07 -1.73
CA VAL A 233 18.37 21.79 -2.94
C VAL A 233 18.31 23.02 -3.84
N GLN A 234 18.12 24.22 -3.31
CA GLN A 234 18.14 25.46 -4.09
C GLN A 234 19.48 25.66 -4.79
N LYS A 235 20.61 25.44 -4.09
CA LYS A 235 21.94 25.46 -4.73
C LYS A 235 22.07 24.43 -5.85
N ALA A 236 21.46 23.26 -5.69
CA ALA A 236 21.42 22.25 -6.74
C ALA A 236 20.60 22.71 -7.95
N LEU A 237 19.44 23.35 -7.71
CA LEU A 237 18.56 23.90 -8.75
C LEU A 237 19.22 25.06 -9.50
N ASP A 238 19.84 26.01 -8.80
CA ASP A 238 20.55 27.15 -9.41
C ASP A 238 21.68 26.66 -10.32
N ARG A 239 22.42 25.64 -9.87
CA ARG A 239 23.49 25.01 -10.65
C ARG A 239 22.94 24.22 -11.84
N ALA A 240 21.78 23.59 -11.68
CA ALA A 240 21.09 22.84 -12.73
C ALA A 240 20.43 23.75 -13.79
N ALA A 241 20.03 24.97 -13.42
CA ALA A 241 19.39 25.94 -14.29
C ALA A 241 20.38 26.72 -15.17
N LYS A 242 21.66 26.76 -14.78
CA LYS A 242 22.69 27.47 -15.52
C LYS A 242 22.82 26.96 -16.97
N ASP A 243 22.85 27.90 -17.92
CA ASP A 243 22.97 27.65 -19.37
C ASP A 243 21.80 26.85 -19.97
N ARG A 244 20.60 26.90 -19.35
CA ARG A 244 19.38 26.23 -19.82
C ARG A 244 18.18 27.16 -19.75
N THR A 245 17.22 26.98 -20.66
CA THR A 245 15.92 27.62 -20.51
C THR A 245 15.22 26.99 -19.32
N THR A 246 14.92 27.76 -18.28
CA THR A 246 14.35 27.21 -17.04
C THR A 246 13.03 27.88 -16.72
N ILE A 247 12.00 27.08 -16.48
CA ILE A 247 10.70 27.56 -16.00
C ILE A 247 10.55 27.11 -14.55
N ILE A 248 10.38 28.06 -13.66
CA ILE A 248 10.31 27.80 -12.21
C ILE A 248 8.94 28.22 -11.70
N ILE A 249 8.20 27.29 -11.13
CA ILE A 249 7.05 27.57 -10.29
C ILE A 249 7.54 27.60 -8.86
N ALA A 250 7.37 28.73 -8.19
CA ALA A 250 7.84 28.90 -6.82
C ALA A 250 6.75 29.49 -5.94
N HIS A 251 6.55 28.86 -4.79
CA HIS A 251 5.69 29.38 -3.74
C HIS A 251 6.39 30.46 -2.88
N LYS A 252 7.73 30.51 -2.90
CA LYS A 252 8.54 31.49 -2.17
C LYS A 252 9.16 32.50 -3.13
N LEU A 253 8.79 33.78 -3.00
CA LEU A 253 9.22 34.83 -3.91
C LEU A 253 10.73 35.13 -3.83
N THR A 254 11.36 34.82 -2.70
CA THR A 254 12.80 34.99 -2.49
C THR A 254 13.63 34.11 -3.44
N THR A 255 13.18 32.88 -3.71
CA THR A 255 13.87 31.92 -4.58
C THR A 255 13.91 32.34 -6.05
N ILE A 256 12.98 33.19 -6.47
CA ILE A 256 12.83 33.66 -7.86
C ILE A 256 13.24 35.11 -8.07
N SER A 257 13.77 35.78 -7.03
CA SER A 257 14.26 37.16 -7.11
C SER A 257 15.33 37.35 -8.19
N ASN A 258 16.13 36.32 -8.45
CA ASN A 258 17.18 36.28 -9.47
C ASN A 258 16.69 35.87 -10.87
N ALA A 259 15.38 35.65 -11.07
CA ALA A 259 14.84 35.27 -12.37
C ALA A 259 14.96 36.41 -13.39
N ASP A 260 15.25 36.08 -14.65
CA ASP A 260 15.35 37.06 -15.74
C ASP A 260 13.99 37.69 -16.08
N ASN A 261 12.92 36.93 -15.89
CA ASN A 261 11.54 37.32 -16.15
C ASN A 261 10.62 36.67 -15.11
N ILE A 262 9.81 37.45 -14.42
CA ILE A 262 8.81 36.98 -13.45
C ILE A 262 7.43 37.25 -14.04
N VAL A 263 6.58 36.23 -14.05
CA VAL A 263 5.21 36.27 -14.58
C VAL A 263 4.24 36.02 -13.44
N VAL A 264 3.41 37.02 -13.16
CA VAL A 264 2.39 36.98 -12.12
C VAL A 264 1.06 36.58 -12.75
N LEU A 265 0.51 35.47 -12.29
CA LEU A 265 -0.73 34.88 -12.75
C LEU A 265 -1.87 35.21 -11.79
N SER A 266 -3.01 35.59 -12.34
CA SER A 266 -4.26 35.77 -11.60
C SER A 266 -5.43 35.33 -12.45
N GLN A 267 -6.25 34.41 -11.93
CA GLN A 267 -7.44 33.87 -12.61
C GLN A 267 -7.16 33.41 -14.06
N GLY A 268 -6.02 32.76 -14.30
CA GLY A 268 -5.67 32.22 -15.62
C GLY A 268 -5.14 33.22 -16.64
N LYS A 269 -4.82 34.47 -16.22
CA LYS A 269 -4.24 35.54 -17.06
C LYS A 269 -2.96 36.09 -16.44
N ILE A 270 -2.10 36.67 -17.27
CA ILE A 270 -0.93 37.42 -16.80
C ILE A 270 -1.40 38.77 -16.26
N ALA A 271 -1.24 38.99 -14.97
CA ALA A 271 -1.51 40.27 -14.33
C ALA A 271 -0.32 41.22 -14.48
N GLU A 272 0.90 40.72 -14.22
CA GLU A 272 2.14 41.50 -14.25
C GLU A 272 3.29 40.66 -14.81
N GLN A 273 4.22 41.33 -15.49
CA GLN A 273 5.43 40.70 -16.03
C GLN A 273 6.61 41.69 -16.01
N GLY A 274 7.79 41.20 -15.65
CA GLY A 274 9.02 41.99 -15.65
C GLY A 274 10.13 41.39 -14.79
N ARG A 275 11.23 42.11 -14.62
CA ARG A 275 12.26 41.76 -13.63
C ARG A 275 11.81 42.11 -12.23
N HIS A 276 12.45 41.49 -11.24
CA HIS A 276 12.19 41.78 -9.83
C HIS A 276 12.23 43.29 -9.52
N GLU A 277 13.27 43.99 -9.95
CA GLU A 277 13.42 45.44 -9.73
C GLU A 277 12.29 46.26 -10.37
N ASP A 278 11.89 45.91 -11.60
CA ASP A 278 10.82 46.60 -12.34
C ASP A 278 9.45 46.39 -11.69
N LEU A 279 9.17 45.16 -11.23
CA LEU A 279 7.91 44.82 -10.58
C LEU A 279 7.80 45.43 -9.18
N MET A 280 8.92 45.53 -8.47
CA MET A 280 9.00 46.24 -7.18
C MET A 280 8.76 47.74 -7.32
N ALA A 281 9.21 48.35 -8.42
CA ALA A 281 9.00 49.77 -8.70
C ALA A 281 7.55 50.11 -9.12
N LYS A 282 6.82 49.15 -9.70
CA LYS A 282 5.43 49.33 -10.18
C LYS A 282 4.37 49.34 -9.07
N ASP A 283 4.74 49.02 -7.84
CA ASP A 283 3.85 48.93 -6.67
C ASP A 283 2.59 48.06 -6.89
N GLY A 284 2.72 47.03 -7.74
CA GLY A 284 1.63 46.13 -8.15
C GLY A 284 1.41 44.93 -7.23
N LEU A 285 0.63 43.95 -7.70
CA LEU A 285 0.36 42.64 -7.08
C LEU A 285 1.66 41.96 -6.65
N TYR A 286 2.67 41.87 -7.53
CA TYR A 286 3.95 41.25 -7.17
C TYR A 286 4.60 41.94 -5.97
N SER A 287 4.69 43.27 -6.02
CA SER A 287 5.33 44.06 -4.96
C SER A 287 4.55 43.98 -3.65
N SER A 288 3.21 43.88 -3.71
CA SER A 288 2.37 43.73 -2.53
C SER A 288 2.55 42.36 -1.89
N TRP A 289 2.68 41.29 -2.69
CA TRP A 289 2.98 39.95 -2.19
C TRP A 289 4.42 39.84 -1.71
N PHE A 290 5.36 40.42 -2.45
CA PHE A 290 6.77 40.46 -2.08
C PHE A 290 6.96 41.26 -0.82
N ARG A 291 6.28 42.40 -0.62
CA ARG A 291 6.28 43.14 0.64
C ARG A 291 5.44 42.48 1.72
N ALA A 292 4.38 41.74 1.41
CA ALA A 292 3.67 40.98 2.44
C ALA A 292 4.54 39.82 2.96
N GLN A 293 5.35 39.21 2.09
CA GLN A 293 6.44 38.30 2.44
C GLN A 293 7.60 39.09 3.11
N SER A 294 8.01 40.24 2.59
CA SER A 294 9.21 40.97 3.06
C SER A 294 8.99 41.90 4.27
N LEU A 295 7.78 42.39 4.54
CA LEU A 295 7.44 43.22 5.71
C LEU A 295 7.43 42.39 6.97
N SER A 296 7.16 41.10 6.85
CA SER A 296 7.47 40.19 7.93
C SER A 296 8.99 40.08 8.18
N SER A 297 9.87 40.50 7.25
CA SER A 297 11.35 40.54 7.39
C SER A 297 11.96 41.93 7.60
N ILE A 298 11.21 43.06 7.51
CA ILE A 298 11.77 44.43 7.56
C ILE A 298 11.53 45.16 8.90
N GLU A 299 10.65 44.68 9.80
CA GLU A 299 10.59 45.23 11.18
C GLU A 299 11.89 45.00 11.99
N ASP A 300 12.84 44.22 11.45
CA ASP A 300 14.08 43.78 12.08
C ASP A 300 15.35 44.64 11.80
N THR A 301 15.23 45.84 11.21
CA THR A 301 16.44 46.62 10.79
C THR A 301 16.55 48.06 11.29
N ALA A 302 16.05 48.38 12.49
CA ALA A 302 16.36 49.65 13.16
C ALA A 302 16.89 49.44 14.59
N GLU A 303 18.20 49.18 14.71
CA GLU A 303 19.13 49.80 15.69
C GLU A 303 20.46 49.04 15.77
N SER A 304 21.54 49.60 15.18
CA SER A 304 22.85 49.86 15.85
C SER A 304 23.99 50.08 14.83
N PRO A 305 24.83 51.12 14.99
CA PRO A 305 25.96 51.40 14.11
C PRO A 305 27.31 50.86 14.63
N GLY A 306 28.17 50.41 13.70
CA GLY A 306 29.63 50.53 13.79
C GLY A 306 30.43 49.41 14.48
N SER A 307 31.19 48.64 13.70
CA SER A 307 32.66 48.76 13.63
C SER A 307 33.26 47.58 12.84
N SER A 308 34.09 47.93 11.87
CA SER A 308 34.94 47.04 11.11
C SER A 308 36.22 46.73 11.89
N SER A 309 36.61 45.46 11.89
CA SER A 309 38.02 45.07 11.93
C SER A 309 38.19 43.65 11.41
N ASP A 310 38.96 43.55 10.34
CA ASP A 310 39.56 42.32 9.84
C ASP A 310 40.34 41.61 10.95
N ASN A 311 40.21 40.29 11.00
CA ASN A 311 41.28 39.40 11.42
C ASN A 311 41.01 37.98 10.91
N ASP A 312 41.72 37.62 9.84
CA ASP A 312 42.00 36.26 9.44
C ASP A 312 42.79 35.53 10.53
N ALA A 313 42.26 34.39 11.01
CA ALA A 313 43.06 33.30 11.55
C ALA A 313 42.29 31.96 11.39
N PRO A 314 42.97 30.87 11.02
CA PRO A 314 42.34 29.61 10.64
C PRO A 314 41.97 28.79 11.88
N MET A 315 40.74 28.29 11.96
CA MET A 315 40.34 27.32 12.98
C MET A 315 40.44 25.91 12.42
N GLN A 316 41.54 25.24 12.78
CA GLN A 316 41.82 23.84 12.50
C GLN A 316 41.34 22.98 13.67
N GLU A 317 40.65 21.89 13.33
CA GLU A 317 40.41 20.66 14.10
C GLU A 317 39.64 20.72 15.44
N VAL A 318 38.35 20.32 15.36
CA VAL A 318 37.78 19.34 16.31
C VAL A 318 37.12 18.24 15.47
N LEU A 319 37.96 17.32 15.01
CA LEU A 319 37.57 16.04 14.42
C LEU A 319 37.55 15.03 15.58
N GLU A 320 36.43 14.91 16.29
CA GLU A 320 36.27 13.83 17.26
C GLU A 320 35.85 12.53 16.55
N HIS A 321 36.81 11.60 16.57
CA HIS A 321 36.73 10.17 16.36
C HIS A 321 35.34 9.53 16.55
N SER A 322 34.68 9.17 15.46
CA SER A 322 33.76 8.02 15.43
C SER A 322 34.56 6.77 15.07
N GLN A 323 35.25 6.20 16.06
CA GLN A 323 35.83 4.87 15.92
C GLN A 323 34.70 3.86 15.70
N THR A 324 34.78 3.19 14.54
CA THR A 324 33.94 2.08 14.13
C THR A 324 34.22 0.89 15.07
N LEU A 325 33.47 0.81 16.16
CA LEU A 325 33.36 -0.42 16.93
C LEU A 325 32.64 -1.46 16.05
N LYS A 326 33.32 -2.57 15.79
CA LYS A 326 32.68 -3.82 15.33
C LYS A 326 31.48 -4.09 16.24
N LYS A 327 30.26 -3.96 15.68
CA LYS A 327 28.98 -4.23 16.36
C LYS A 327 29.02 -5.62 17.00
N LEU A 328 29.25 -5.67 18.32
CA LEU A 328 28.71 -6.73 19.16
C LEU A 328 27.19 -6.51 19.14
N ARG A 329 26.44 -7.47 18.61
CA ARG A 329 24.97 -7.44 18.65
C ARG A 329 24.53 -7.28 20.11
N THR A 330 23.88 -6.17 20.43
CA THR A 330 23.26 -5.99 21.74
C THR A 330 22.07 -6.93 21.89
N ILE A 331 21.80 -7.43 23.09
CA ILE A 331 20.67 -8.32 23.41
C ILE A 331 19.33 -7.75 22.88
N GLU A 332 19.18 -6.42 22.91
CA GLU A 332 18.02 -5.69 22.38
C GLU A 332 17.84 -5.82 20.86
N GLU A 333 18.94 -5.88 20.09
CA GLU A 333 18.88 -6.12 18.63
C GLU A 333 18.46 -7.57 18.34
N GLU A 334 18.89 -8.53 19.16
CA GLU A 334 18.44 -9.92 19.04
C GLU A 334 16.94 -10.05 19.35
N GLU A 335 16.43 -9.38 20.38
CA GLU A 335 15.00 -9.38 20.73
C GLU A 335 14.14 -8.79 19.60
N LEU A 336 14.56 -7.68 19.00
CA LEU A 336 13.88 -7.09 17.83
C LEU A 336 13.90 -8.02 16.61
N THR A 337 15.01 -8.74 16.38
CA THR A 337 15.07 -9.71 15.28
C THR A 337 14.18 -10.93 15.52
N LEU A 338 14.10 -11.42 16.76
CA LEU A 338 13.21 -12.54 17.12
C LEU A 338 11.73 -12.14 16.99
N LEU A 339 11.38 -10.92 17.38
CA LEU A 339 10.03 -10.36 17.17
C LEU A 339 9.70 -10.27 15.68
N ARG A 340 10.60 -9.70 14.87
CA ARG A 340 10.43 -9.61 13.41
C ARG A 340 10.15 -10.98 12.80
N ASP A 341 10.94 -11.98 13.19
CA ASP A 341 10.86 -13.35 12.68
C ASP A 341 9.57 -14.08 13.14
N ARG A 342 9.01 -13.74 14.31
CA ARG A 342 7.74 -14.31 14.81
C ARG A 342 6.53 -13.82 14.02
N GLU A 343 6.50 -12.55 13.64
CA GLU A 343 5.38 -11.98 12.88
C GLU A 343 5.60 -12.08 11.36
N ASP A 344 6.63 -12.80 10.91
CA ASP A 344 6.81 -13.25 9.52
C ASP A 344 6.09 -14.58 9.31
N TYR A 345 4.99 -14.56 8.53
CA TYR A 345 4.19 -15.76 8.27
C TYR A 345 4.97 -16.83 7.50
N ASP A 346 5.93 -16.44 6.64
CA ASP A 346 6.69 -17.41 5.86
C ASP A 346 7.61 -18.28 6.72
N ARG A 347 7.97 -17.79 7.91
CA ARG A 347 8.77 -18.51 8.92
C ARG A 347 7.91 -19.29 9.92
N ALA A 348 6.59 -19.12 9.92
CA ALA A 348 5.70 -19.79 10.84
C ALA A 348 5.60 -21.31 10.56
N GLU A 349 5.44 -22.12 11.60
CA GLU A 349 5.21 -23.57 11.43
C GLU A 349 3.88 -23.84 10.72
N LYS A 350 3.97 -24.39 9.50
CA LYS A 350 2.80 -24.73 8.67
C LYS A 350 2.31 -26.13 9.03
N LEU A 351 1.05 -26.24 9.45
CA LEU A 351 0.42 -27.53 9.74
C LEU A 351 -0.18 -28.15 8.47
N GLY A 352 -0.31 -29.48 8.49
CA GLY A 352 -0.97 -30.24 7.43
C GLY A 352 -2.50 -30.18 7.51
N LEU A 353 -3.14 -30.48 6.39
CA LEU A 353 -4.60 -30.36 6.18
C LEU A 353 -5.45 -31.05 7.25
N ILE A 354 -5.14 -32.31 7.59
CA ILE A 354 -5.94 -33.08 8.56
C ILE A 354 -5.92 -32.42 9.95
N ARG A 355 -4.74 -31.93 10.37
CA ARG A 355 -4.58 -31.25 11.66
C ARG A 355 -5.29 -29.89 11.66
N ASN A 356 -5.27 -29.18 10.53
CA ASN A 356 -5.97 -27.92 10.35
C ASN A 356 -7.49 -28.06 10.36
N VAL A 357 -8.04 -29.06 9.65
CA VAL A 357 -9.47 -29.40 9.72
C VAL A 357 -9.88 -29.76 11.15
N SER A 358 -9.07 -30.57 11.85
CA SER A 358 -9.32 -30.92 13.26
C SER A 358 -9.30 -29.70 14.18
N ARG A 359 -8.34 -28.79 13.98
CA ARG A 359 -8.22 -27.54 14.75
C ARG A 359 -9.43 -26.64 14.52
N LEU A 360 -9.89 -26.52 13.27
CA LEU A 360 -11.05 -25.73 12.89
C LEU A 360 -12.34 -26.31 13.49
N ALA A 361 -12.54 -27.63 13.40
CA ALA A 361 -13.68 -28.31 14.03
C ALA A 361 -13.70 -28.13 15.56
N ARG A 362 -12.54 -28.18 16.22
CA ARG A 362 -12.41 -27.91 17.67
C ARG A 362 -12.66 -26.46 18.04
N SER A 363 -12.32 -25.52 17.16
CA SER A 363 -12.54 -24.09 17.40
C SER A 363 -14.02 -23.68 17.35
N THR A 364 -14.88 -24.50 16.73
CA THR A 364 -16.32 -24.25 16.60
C THR A 364 -17.16 -25.36 17.27
N PRO A 365 -17.16 -25.47 18.62
CA PRO A 365 -17.87 -26.55 19.31
C PRO A 365 -19.39 -26.51 19.08
N GLN A 366 -19.98 -25.34 18.81
CA GLN A 366 -21.41 -25.23 18.50
C GLN A 366 -21.85 -26.04 17.26
N LEU A 367 -20.92 -26.37 16.36
CA LEU A 367 -21.19 -27.09 15.12
C LEU A 367 -21.04 -28.61 15.24
N ILE A 368 -20.69 -29.14 16.42
CA ILE A 368 -20.41 -30.58 16.59
C ILE A 368 -21.54 -31.50 16.13
N ARG A 369 -22.80 -31.09 16.38
CA ARG A 369 -23.99 -31.85 15.94
C ARG A 369 -24.09 -31.92 14.41
N TRP A 370 -23.75 -30.82 13.73
CA TRP A 370 -23.77 -30.74 12.28
C TRP A 370 -22.61 -31.51 11.65
N TYR A 371 -21.43 -31.52 12.29
CA TYR A 371 -20.31 -32.38 11.86
C TYR A 371 -20.65 -33.86 11.98
N ILE A 372 -21.27 -34.27 13.09
CA ILE A 372 -21.73 -35.66 13.28
C ILE A 372 -22.79 -36.02 12.23
N LEU A 373 -23.78 -35.14 11.99
CA LEU A 373 -24.79 -35.36 10.96
C LEU A 373 -24.15 -35.49 9.57
N SER A 374 -23.19 -34.64 9.23
CA SER A 374 -22.46 -34.71 7.96
C SER A 374 -21.66 -36.01 7.83
N LEU A 375 -21.07 -36.52 8.92
CA LEU A 375 -20.35 -37.80 8.92
C LEU A 375 -21.31 -38.98 8.72
N CYS A 376 -22.48 -38.95 9.37
CA CYS A 376 -23.51 -39.98 9.18
C CYS A 376 -24.05 -39.99 7.75
N THR A 377 -24.29 -38.81 7.16
CA THR A 377 -24.72 -38.72 5.76
C THR A 377 -23.63 -39.11 4.78
N CYS A 378 -22.33 -38.96 5.12
CA CYS A 378 -21.24 -39.52 4.31
C CYS A 378 -21.34 -41.04 4.17
N ILE A 379 -21.65 -41.75 5.27
CA ILE A 379 -21.80 -43.21 5.26
C ILE A 379 -23.00 -43.61 4.39
N GLY A 380 -24.14 -42.91 4.54
CA GLY A 380 -25.32 -43.13 3.71
C GLY A 380 -25.06 -42.85 2.23
N GLY A 381 -24.32 -41.79 1.91
CA GLY A 381 -23.95 -41.43 0.54
C GLY A 381 -23.00 -42.45 -0.09
N ALA A 382 -22.07 -43.00 0.69
CA ALA A 382 -21.15 -44.02 0.24
C ALA A 382 -21.81 -45.39 0.00
N ALA A 383 -22.92 -45.68 0.67
CA ALA A 383 -23.69 -46.91 0.47
C ALA A 383 -24.42 -46.96 -0.88
N VAL A 384 -24.54 -45.82 -1.59
CA VAL A 384 -25.23 -45.73 -2.87
C VAL A 384 -24.54 -46.56 -3.95
N TYR A 385 -23.21 -46.49 -4.09
CA TYR A 385 -22.50 -47.26 -5.13
C TYR A 385 -22.53 -48.79 -4.92
N PRO A 386 -22.31 -49.33 -3.70
CA PRO A 386 -22.54 -50.74 -3.43
C PRO A 386 -23.99 -51.18 -3.69
N GLY A 387 -24.98 -50.37 -3.29
CA GLY A 387 -26.39 -50.65 -3.53
C GLY A 387 -26.71 -50.71 -5.03
N GLN A 388 -26.21 -49.74 -5.80
CA GLN A 388 -26.35 -49.70 -7.26
C GLN A 388 -25.68 -50.90 -7.93
N THR A 389 -24.50 -51.31 -7.45
CA THR A 389 -23.77 -52.49 -7.94
C THR A 389 -24.59 -53.77 -7.81
N LEU A 390 -25.20 -53.99 -6.64
CA LEU A 390 -26.03 -55.18 -6.37
C LEU A 390 -27.30 -55.20 -7.22
N LEU A 391 -27.98 -54.05 -7.35
CA LEU A 391 -29.20 -53.94 -8.17
C LEU A 391 -28.89 -54.12 -9.66
N LEU A 392 -27.81 -53.52 -10.17
CA LEU A 392 -27.39 -53.64 -11.56
C LEU A 392 -26.98 -55.08 -11.90
N GLY A 393 -26.32 -55.77 -10.97
CA GLY A 393 -26.03 -57.21 -11.11
C GLY A 393 -27.31 -58.03 -11.32
N ARG A 394 -28.39 -57.73 -10.58
CA ARG A 394 -29.66 -58.46 -10.71
C ARG A 394 -30.39 -58.23 -12.03
N ILE A 395 -30.17 -57.08 -12.68
CA ILE A 395 -30.73 -56.82 -14.03
C ILE A 395 -30.23 -57.87 -15.03
N VAL A 396 -29.02 -58.39 -14.84
CA VAL A 396 -28.44 -59.40 -15.72
C VAL A 396 -29.12 -60.76 -15.55
N ASN A 397 -29.53 -61.12 -14.33
CA ASN A 397 -30.28 -62.35 -14.07
C ASN A 397 -31.70 -62.32 -14.65
N LEU A 398 -32.26 -61.13 -14.89
CA LEU A 398 -33.57 -60.95 -15.50
C LEU A 398 -33.67 -61.54 -16.91
N LEU A 399 -32.53 -61.63 -17.62
CA LEU A 399 -32.49 -62.17 -18.99
C LEU A 399 -32.72 -63.69 -19.04
N ASP A 400 -32.54 -64.38 -17.92
CA ASP A 400 -32.66 -65.84 -17.79
C ASP A 400 -33.90 -66.27 -16.95
N SER A 401 -34.74 -65.34 -16.49
CA SER A 401 -35.88 -65.62 -15.60
C SER A 401 -37.18 -65.94 -16.35
N ASP A 402 -37.93 -66.96 -15.91
CA ASP A 402 -39.23 -67.35 -16.50
C ASP A 402 -40.36 -66.30 -16.31
N ASP A 403 -40.27 -65.45 -15.27
CA ASP A 403 -41.24 -64.38 -14.96
C ASP A 403 -40.58 -62.99 -14.95
N MET A 404 -40.09 -62.59 -16.13
CA MET A 404 -39.32 -61.36 -16.34
C MET A 404 -40.05 -60.09 -15.85
N ALA A 405 -41.39 -60.05 -15.94
CA ALA A 405 -42.17 -58.85 -15.63
C ALA A 405 -42.22 -58.56 -14.13
N ALA A 406 -42.39 -59.59 -13.29
CA ALA A 406 -42.44 -59.44 -11.84
C ALA A 406 -41.08 -59.01 -11.27
N GLU A 407 -39.99 -59.64 -11.74
CA GLU A 407 -38.64 -59.34 -11.28
C GLU A 407 -38.15 -57.96 -11.77
N ALA A 408 -38.54 -57.54 -12.97
CA ALA A 408 -38.23 -56.20 -13.50
C ALA A 408 -38.92 -55.10 -12.68
N ASN A 409 -40.20 -55.30 -12.35
CA ASN A 409 -40.96 -54.36 -11.51
C ASN A 409 -40.33 -54.24 -10.12
N PHE A 410 -39.86 -55.36 -9.53
CA PHE A 410 -39.18 -55.34 -8.25
C PHE A 410 -37.86 -54.55 -8.31
N ILE A 411 -37.01 -54.78 -9.32
CA ILE A 411 -35.73 -54.06 -9.46
C ILE A 411 -35.96 -52.57 -9.71
N SER A 412 -36.92 -52.23 -10.58
CA SER A 412 -37.32 -50.84 -10.85
C SER A 412 -37.80 -50.13 -9.57
N LEU A 413 -38.62 -50.80 -8.76
CA LEU A 413 -39.07 -50.28 -7.48
C LEU A 413 -37.90 -50.08 -6.49
N MET A 414 -36.96 -51.03 -6.43
CA MET A 414 -35.78 -50.90 -5.56
C MET A 414 -34.86 -49.75 -6.00
N LEU A 415 -34.68 -49.54 -7.31
CA LEU A 415 -33.94 -48.38 -7.84
C LEU A 415 -34.63 -47.06 -7.49
N PHE A 416 -35.96 -47.01 -7.54
CA PHE A 416 -36.74 -45.84 -7.12
C PHE A 416 -36.60 -45.55 -5.61
N ILE A 417 -36.64 -46.60 -4.77
CA ILE A 417 -36.42 -46.45 -3.32
C ILE A 417 -34.98 -45.98 -3.03
N LEU A 418 -33.98 -46.52 -3.73
CA LEU A 418 -32.60 -46.08 -3.62
C LEU A 418 -32.45 -44.59 -4.01
N ALA A 419 -33.15 -44.15 -5.06
CA ALA A 419 -33.19 -42.74 -5.47
C ALA A 419 -33.81 -41.83 -4.39
N ILE A 420 -34.91 -42.24 -3.75
CA ILE A 420 -35.49 -41.50 -2.62
C ILE A 420 -34.50 -41.42 -1.45
N GLY A 421 -33.85 -42.55 -1.11
CA GLY A 421 -32.82 -42.58 -0.07
C GLY A 421 -31.65 -41.65 -0.38
N CYS A 422 -31.18 -41.65 -1.63
CA CYS A 422 -30.15 -40.74 -2.12
C CYS A 422 -30.60 -39.27 -1.96
N LEU A 423 -31.81 -38.91 -2.38
CA LEU A 423 -32.36 -37.56 -2.24
C LEU A 423 -32.33 -37.09 -0.79
N VAL A 424 -32.83 -37.91 0.14
CA VAL A 424 -32.88 -37.57 1.58
C VAL A 424 -31.48 -37.41 2.15
N VAL A 425 -30.56 -38.33 1.83
CA VAL A 425 -29.19 -38.30 2.35
C VAL A 425 -28.41 -37.08 1.81
N TYR A 426 -28.42 -36.85 0.50
CA TYR A 426 -27.71 -35.71 -0.10
C TYR A 426 -28.36 -34.36 0.26
N PHE A 427 -29.68 -34.30 0.46
CA PHE A 427 -30.35 -33.12 0.99
C PHE A 427 -29.90 -32.80 2.42
N ALA A 428 -29.94 -33.80 3.32
CA ALA A 428 -29.47 -33.63 4.70
C ALA A 428 -27.98 -33.26 4.75
N MET A 429 -27.16 -33.85 3.88
CA MET A 429 -25.75 -33.55 3.74
C MET A 429 -25.50 -32.11 3.28
N GLY A 430 -26.19 -31.67 2.22
CA GLY A 430 -26.11 -30.30 1.71
C GLY A 430 -26.58 -29.27 2.74
N TRP A 431 -27.68 -29.57 3.45
CA TRP A 431 -28.19 -28.70 4.51
C TRP A 431 -27.21 -28.55 5.68
N ALA A 432 -26.68 -29.68 6.18
CA ALA A 432 -25.71 -29.68 7.28
C ALA A 432 -24.42 -28.94 6.91
N THR A 433 -23.87 -29.22 5.72
CA THR A 433 -22.64 -28.56 5.24
C THR A 433 -22.85 -27.07 4.99
N ASN A 434 -24.00 -26.64 4.47
CA ASN A 434 -24.29 -25.22 4.27
C ASN A 434 -24.38 -24.44 5.60
N ILE A 435 -24.99 -25.03 6.65
CA ILE A 435 -25.02 -24.41 7.99
C ILE A 435 -23.60 -24.24 8.55
N ILE A 436 -22.76 -25.27 8.39
CA ILE A 436 -21.35 -25.21 8.80
C ILE A 436 -20.63 -24.06 8.10
N VAL A 437 -20.76 -23.97 6.77
CA VAL A 437 -20.13 -22.94 5.93
C VAL A 437 -20.56 -21.54 6.34
N GLN A 438 -21.86 -21.26 6.46
CA GLN A 438 -22.35 -19.90 6.77
C GLN A 438 -21.91 -19.43 8.16
N THR A 439 -21.98 -20.33 9.15
CA THR A 439 -21.54 -20.04 10.52
C THR A 439 -20.04 -19.78 10.56
N LEU A 440 -19.27 -20.62 9.87
CA LEU A 440 -17.82 -20.49 9.79
C LEU A 440 -17.39 -19.21 9.07
N SER A 441 -18.07 -18.84 7.96
CA SER A 441 -17.79 -17.61 7.21
C SER A 441 -17.88 -16.37 8.09
N THR A 442 -18.98 -16.27 8.84
CA THR A 442 -19.22 -15.14 9.75
C THR A 442 -18.19 -15.11 10.87
N THR A 443 -17.87 -16.28 11.44
CA THR A 443 -16.91 -16.40 12.56
C THR A 443 -15.49 -16.08 12.12
N VAL A 444 -15.04 -16.62 10.99
CA VAL A 444 -13.69 -16.40 10.46
C VAL A 444 -13.50 -14.94 10.09
N ARG A 445 -14.43 -14.32 9.36
CA ARG A 445 -14.33 -12.90 8.98
C ARG A 445 -14.35 -11.97 10.19
N LYS A 446 -15.26 -12.21 11.14
CA LYS A 446 -15.34 -11.42 12.37
C LYS A 446 -14.05 -11.53 13.19
N ASN A 447 -13.57 -12.75 13.42
CA ASN A 447 -12.37 -12.97 14.23
C ASN A 447 -11.11 -12.49 13.52
N ALA A 448 -11.01 -12.62 12.19
CA ALA A 448 -9.88 -12.10 11.43
C ALA A 448 -9.83 -10.57 11.48
N LEU A 449 -10.98 -9.90 11.31
CA LEU A 449 -11.07 -8.45 11.44
C LEU A 449 -10.77 -7.97 12.87
N ASP A 450 -11.33 -8.64 13.89
CA ASP A 450 -11.00 -8.36 15.30
C ASP A 450 -9.51 -8.57 15.58
N ALA A 451 -8.90 -9.61 15.02
CA ALA A 451 -7.46 -9.86 15.16
C ALA A 451 -6.61 -8.79 14.47
N TYR A 452 -7.00 -8.32 13.28
CA TYR A 452 -6.31 -7.21 12.60
C TYR A 452 -6.41 -5.92 13.42
N LEU A 453 -7.60 -5.55 13.91
CA LEU A 453 -7.82 -4.33 14.68
C LEU A 453 -7.11 -4.32 16.05
N ARG A 454 -6.78 -5.50 16.59
CA ARG A 454 -6.01 -5.64 17.83
C ARG A 454 -4.49 -5.60 17.63
N GLN A 455 -3.99 -5.73 16.39
CA GLN A 455 -2.56 -5.65 16.15
C GLN A 455 -2.04 -4.23 16.39
N ASP A 456 -0.77 -4.14 16.76
CA ASP A 456 -0.03 -2.88 16.86
C ASP A 456 0.32 -2.32 15.48
N ILE A 457 0.60 -1.02 15.40
CA ILE A 457 0.87 -0.31 14.14
C ILE A 457 2.06 -0.92 13.39
N ARG A 458 3.02 -1.52 14.11
CA ARG A 458 4.14 -2.29 13.57
C ARG A 458 3.71 -3.38 12.58
N PHE A 459 2.56 -4.02 12.82
CA PHE A 459 2.00 -5.01 11.91
C PHE A 459 1.62 -4.38 10.56
N PHE A 460 1.10 -3.15 10.57
CA PHE A 460 0.65 -2.42 9.39
C PHE A 460 1.79 -1.71 8.63
N ASP A 461 2.92 -1.42 9.29
CA ASP A 461 4.10 -0.86 8.61
C ASP A 461 4.78 -1.87 7.67
N ARG A 462 4.48 -3.18 7.82
CA ARG A 462 5.08 -4.22 7.00
C ARG A 462 4.64 -4.09 5.54
N PRO A 463 5.56 -4.23 4.57
CA PRO A 463 5.23 -4.09 3.14
C PRO A 463 4.22 -5.13 2.65
N GLU A 464 4.14 -6.29 3.33
CA GLU A 464 3.19 -7.35 3.03
C GLU A 464 1.76 -7.04 3.47
N ASN A 465 1.57 -6.10 4.39
CA ASN A 465 0.30 -5.82 5.08
C ASN A 465 -0.32 -4.50 4.61
N THR A 466 -0.26 -4.24 3.31
CA THR A 466 -0.98 -3.12 2.71
C THR A 466 -2.50 -3.28 2.90
N VAL A 467 -3.24 -2.17 2.92
CA VAL A 467 -4.71 -2.18 3.07
C VAL A 467 -5.38 -3.06 2.01
N GLY A 468 -4.89 -2.99 0.76
CA GLY A 468 -5.38 -3.82 -0.34
C GLY A 468 -5.09 -5.31 -0.13
N ALA A 469 -3.88 -5.65 0.33
CA ALA A 469 -3.51 -7.04 0.63
C ALA A 469 -4.34 -7.61 1.78
N LEU A 470 -4.51 -6.87 2.88
CA LEU A 470 -5.31 -7.31 4.03
C LEU A 470 -6.79 -7.50 3.67
N ASN A 471 -7.37 -6.59 2.88
CA ASN A 471 -8.74 -6.72 2.41
C ASN A 471 -8.92 -7.93 1.48
N SER A 472 -7.98 -8.11 0.54
CA SER A 472 -7.94 -9.28 -0.35
C SER A 472 -7.82 -10.59 0.45
N ARG A 473 -6.95 -10.63 1.47
CA ARG A 473 -6.79 -11.79 2.36
C ARG A 473 -8.06 -12.07 3.17
N LEU A 474 -8.72 -11.03 3.69
CA LEU A 474 -9.97 -11.17 4.45
C LEU A 474 -11.07 -11.86 3.62
N ASP A 475 -11.15 -11.56 2.34
CA ASP A 475 -12.10 -12.20 1.42
C ASP A 475 -11.60 -13.56 0.89
N ASN A 476 -10.41 -13.60 0.29
CA ASN A 476 -9.89 -14.79 -0.41
C ASN A 476 -9.55 -15.94 0.55
N HIS A 477 -8.94 -15.67 1.71
CA HIS A 477 -8.65 -16.72 2.68
C HIS A 477 -9.92 -17.24 3.34
N ALA A 478 -10.88 -16.36 3.66
CA ALA A 478 -12.19 -16.79 4.15
C ALA A 478 -12.86 -17.70 3.12
N GLN A 479 -12.92 -17.30 1.85
CA GLN A 479 -13.51 -18.10 0.78
C GLN A 479 -12.82 -19.46 0.62
N SER A 480 -11.49 -19.50 0.69
CA SER A 480 -10.73 -20.76 0.61
C SER A 480 -11.05 -21.70 1.78
N ILE A 481 -11.18 -21.17 3.00
CA ILE A 481 -11.59 -21.96 4.18
C ILE A 481 -13.00 -22.54 4.00
N LEU A 482 -13.92 -21.78 3.39
CA LEU A 482 -15.29 -22.22 3.09
C LEU A 482 -15.33 -23.34 2.06
N GLU A 483 -14.49 -23.27 1.03
CA GLU A 483 -14.36 -24.36 0.05
C GLU A 483 -13.88 -25.67 0.68
N LEU A 484 -13.02 -25.59 1.71
CA LEU A 484 -12.55 -26.77 2.44
C LEU A 484 -13.62 -27.35 3.37
N MET A 485 -14.26 -26.53 4.21
CA MET A 485 -15.24 -27.00 5.19
C MET A 485 -16.66 -27.17 4.64
N GLY A 486 -16.87 -26.85 3.37
CA GLY A 486 -18.12 -27.05 2.66
C GLY A 486 -18.34 -28.48 2.17
N ILE A 487 -19.03 -28.62 1.04
CA ILE A 487 -19.41 -29.93 0.50
C ILE A 487 -18.22 -30.75 -0.03
N ASN A 488 -17.10 -30.11 -0.36
CA ASN A 488 -15.94 -30.76 -1.00
C ASN A 488 -15.28 -31.79 -0.09
N ILE A 489 -15.03 -31.47 1.19
CA ILE A 489 -14.46 -32.45 2.14
C ILE A 489 -15.39 -33.64 2.35
N THR A 490 -16.69 -33.38 2.37
CA THR A 490 -17.73 -34.39 2.49
C THR A 490 -17.75 -35.32 1.26
N PHE A 491 -17.64 -34.79 0.04
CA PHE A 491 -17.49 -35.64 -1.15
C PHE A 491 -16.22 -36.48 -1.16
N VAL A 492 -15.13 -35.96 -0.61
CA VAL A 492 -13.88 -36.72 -0.48
C VAL A 492 -14.00 -37.83 0.56
N LEU A 493 -14.68 -37.59 1.68
CA LEU A 493 -15.01 -38.63 2.65
C LEU A 493 -15.95 -39.70 2.07
N VAL A 494 -17.03 -39.28 1.38
CA VAL A 494 -17.93 -40.20 0.66
C VAL A 494 -17.16 -41.03 -0.35
N SER A 495 -16.26 -40.41 -1.13
CA SER A 495 -15.42 -41.08 -2.12
C SER A 495 -14.49 -42.11 -1.46
N ALA A 496 -13.78 -41.73 -0.39
CA ALA A 496 -12.88 -42.63 0.31
C ALA A 496 -13.61 -43.83 0.94
N ILE A 497 -14.76 -43.61 1.57
CA ILE A 497 -15.59 -44.68 2.13
C ILE A 497 -16.15 -45.56 1.02
N SER A 498 -16.55 -44.98 -0.11
CA SER A 498 -17.07 -45.72 -1.28
C SER A 498 -16.02 -46.63 -1.91
N VAL A 499 -14.78 -46.14 -2.06
CA VAL A 499 -13.65 -46.95 -2.56
C VAL A 499 -13.46 -48.18 -1.67
N LEU A 500 -13.45 -47.99 -0.35
CA LEU A 500 -13.30 -49.09 0.62
C LEU A 500 -14.49 -50.06 0.54
N ALA A 501 -15.72 -49.54 0.60
CA ALA A 501 -16.93 -50.36 0.59
C ALA A 501 -17.08 -51.19 -0.69
N CYS A 502 -16.83 -50.60 -1.86
CA CYS A 502 -16.92 -51.30 -3.14
C CYS A 502 -15.78 -52.31 -3.32
N SER A 503 -14.57 -52.00 -2.84
CA SER A 503 -13.44 -52.94 -2.87
C SER A 503 -13.71 -54.16 -1.99
N ILE A 504 -14.23 -53.95 -0.78
CA ILE A 504 -14.63 -55.02 0.14
C ILE A 504 -15.73 -55.87 -0.48
N LEU A 505 -16.77 -55.25 -1.05
CA LEU A 505 -17.86 -55.96 -1.73
C LEU A 505 -17.33 -56.84 -2.86
N SER A 506 -16.45 -56.31 -3.72
CA SER A 506 -15.89 -57.04 -4.85
C SER A 506 -15.06 -58.26 -4.41
N LEU A 507 -14.23 -58.10 -3.37
CA LEU A 507 -13.41 -59.18 -2.80
C LEU A 507 -14.24 -60.29 -2.16
N ILE A 508 -15.34 -59.94 -1.48
CA ILE A 508 -16.24 -60.92 -0.84
C ILE A 508 -17.03 -61.71 -1.89
N VAL A 509 -17.54 -61.04 -2.93
CA VAL A 509 -18.39 -61.68 -3.96
C VAL A 509 -17.57 -62.56 -4.89
N SER A 510 -16.41 -62.08 -5.35
CA SER A 510 -15.48 -62.88 -6.17
C SER A 510 -14.05 -62.44 -5.91
N TRP A 511 -13.34 -63.21 -5.09
CA TRP A 511 -11.95 -62.88 -4.75
C TRP A 511 -11.03 -62.90 -5.99
N LYS A 512 -11.30 -63.74 -7.01
CA LYS A 512 -10.48 -63.81 -8.24
C LYS A 512 -10.58 -62.54 -9.10
N VAL A 513 -11.79 -61.96 -9.21
CA VAL A 513 -11.99 -60.69 -9.95
C VAL A 513 -11.61 -59.50 -9.07
N GLY A 514 -12.00 -59.54 -7.79
CA GLY A 514 -11.70 -58.50 -6.82
C GLY A 514 -10.21 -58.28 -6.58
N VAL A 515 -9.39 -59.34 -6.51
CA VAL A 515 -7.93 -59.18 -6.32
C VAL A 515 -7.30 -58.47 -7.52
N VAL A 516 -7.65 -58.86 -8.75
CA VAL A 516 -7.13 -58.20 -9.96
C VAL A 516 -7.64 -56.77 -10.03
N GLY A 517 -8.94 -56.54 -9.87
CA GLY A 517 -9.52 -55.20 -9.95
C GLY A 517 -9.01 -54.24 -8.87
N VAL A 518 -8.95 -54.68 -7.61
CA VAL A 518 -8.56 -53.84 -6.47
C VAL A 518 -7.06 -53.65 -6.39
N PHE A 519 -6.23 -54.69 -6.54
CA PHE A 519 -4.78 -54.54 -6.35
C PHE A 519 -4.04 -54.12 -7.63
N VAL A 520 -4.55 -54.45 -8.81
CA VAL A 520 -3.92 -54.04 -10.08
C VAL A 520 -4.56 -52.77 -10.62
N GLY A 521 -5.88 -52.61 -10.49
CA GLY A 521 -6.60 -51.48 -11.10
C GLY A 521 -6.62 -50.19 -10.28
N VAL A 522 -6.89 -50.27 -8.97
CA VAL A 522 -7.07 -49.08 -8.13
C VAL A 522 -5.76 -48.32 -7.83
N PRO A 523 -4.60 -48.95 -7.51
CA PRO A 523 -3.39 -48.23 -7.14
C PRO A 523 -2.82 -47.31 -8.24
N PRO A 524 -2.75 -47.70 -9.53
CA PRO A 524 -2.30 -46.80 -10.59
C PRO A 524 -3.18 -45.55 -10.76
N LEU A 525 -4.50 -45.69 -10.58
CA LEU A 525 -5.45 -44.58 -10.63
C LEU A 525 -5.23 -43.60 -9.47
N VAL A 526 -5.07 -44.13 -8.25
CA VAL A 526 -4.81 -43.31 -7.06
C VAL A 526 -3.45 -42.60 -7.16
N LEU A 527 -2.41 -43.32 -7.61
CA LEU A 527 -1.06 -42.78 -7.72
C LEU A 527 -0.96 -41.67 -8.77
N SER A 528 -1.56 -41.87 -9.94
CA SER A 528 -1.59 -40.85 -11.01
C SER A 528 -2.41 -39.61 -10.61
N GLY A 529 -3.54 -39.81 -9.92
CA GLY A 529 -4.34 -38.73 -9.33
C GLY A 529 -3.54 -37.93 -8.29
N TRP A 530 -2.87 -38.61 -7.36
CA TRP A 530 -2.03 -37.97 -6.34
C TRP A 530 -0.84 -37.22 -6.95
N ALA A 531 -0.15 -37.80 -7.94
CA ALA A 531 0.98 -37.18 -8.62
C ALA A 531 0.56 -35.89 -9.34
N ARG A 532 -0.57 -35.91 -10.05
CA ARG A 532 -1.15 -34.72 -10.70
C ARG A 532 -1.39 -33.60 -9.68
N VAL A 533 -2.08 -33.90 -8.59
CA VAL A 533 -2.40 -32.94 -7.52
C VAL A 533 -1.14 -32.30 -6.92
N ARG A 534 -0.10 -33.10 -6.67
CA ARG A 534 1.16 -32.62 -6.10
C ARG A 534 1.91 -31.68 -7.06
N LEU A 535 1.81 -31.91 -8.36
CA LEU A 535 2.41 -31.03 -9.37
C LEU A 535 1.61 -29.73 -9.53
N GLU A 536 0.28 -29.83 -9.56
CA GLU A 536 -0.63 -28.69 -9.66
C GLU A 536 -0.41 -27.71 -8.50
N THR A 537 -0.36 -28.21 -7.27
CA THR A 537 -0.11 -27.37 -6.07
C THR A 537 1.26 -26.69 -6.05
N ARG A 538 2.31 -27.36 -6.56
CA ARG A 538 3.64 -26.76 -6.71
C ARG A 538 3.71 -25.71 -7.81
N MET A 539 2.92 -25.89 -8.86
CA MET A 539 2.83 -24.94 -9.96
C MET A 539 2.08 -23.69 -9.51
N ASP A 540 0.95 -23.83 -8.83
CA ASP A 540 0.15 -22.71 -8.31
C ASP A 540 0.99 -21.77 -7.44
N SER A 541 1.84 -22.28 -6.54
CA SER A 541 2.67 -21.43 -5.68
C SER A 541 3.79 -20.69 -6.43
N LYS A 542 4.46 -21.36 -7.38
CA LYS A 542 5.47 -20.73 -8.24
C LYS A 542 4.86 -19.70 -9.18
N MET A 543 3.67 -19.99 -9.70
CA MET A 543 2.94 -19.10 -10.59
C MET A 543 2.49 -17.84 -9.83
N SER A 544 1.94 -18.00 -8.62
CA SER A 544 1.51 -16.87 -7.79
C SER A 544 2.65 -15.91 -7.44
N THR A 545 3.84 -16.44 -7.10
CA THR A 545 5.00 -15.62 -6.74
C THR A 545 5.53 -14.83 -7.94
N ALA A 546 5.71 -15.50 -9.09
CA ALA A 546 6.19 -14.84 -10.31
C ALA A 546 5.19 -13.78 -10.86
N PHE A 547 3.88 -14.02 -10.75
CA PHE A 547 2.87 -13.02 -11.14
C PHE A 547 2.81 -11.83 -10.18
N SER A 548 3.06 -12.04 -8.88
CA SER A 548 3.07 -10.96 -7.88
C SER A 548 4.19 -9.94 -8.16
N GLU A 549 5.37 -10.40 -8.57
CA GLU A 549 6.48 -9.50 -8.95
C GLU A 549 6.14 -8.68 -10.20
N SER A 550 5.55 -9.32 -11.21
CA SER A 550 5.09 -8.62 -12.42
C SER A 550 4.00 -7.57 -12.10
N ALA A 551 3.05 -7.93 -11.22
CA ALA A 551 2.00 -7.03 -10.78
C ALA A 551 2.53 -5.82 -9.99
N SER A 552 3.56 -6.02 -9.15
CA SER A 552 4.23 -4.92 -8.42
C SER A 552 4.85 -3.90 -9.39
N ILE A 553 5.56 -4.34 -10.43
CA ILE A 553 6.15 -3.45 -11.45
C ILE A 553 5.05 -2.65 -12.16
N ALA A 554 3.96 -3.30 -12.57
CA ALA A 554 2.84 -2.62 -13.22
C ALA A 554 2.17 -1.61 -12.28
N SER A 555 1.97 -1.98 -11.01
CA SER A 555 1.35 -1.11 -10.01
C SER A 555 2.20 0.12 -9.73
N GLU A 556 3.52 -0.05 -9.57
CA GLU A 556 4.48 1.03 -9.40
C GLU A 556 4.44 2.01 -10.60
N ALA A 557 4.48 1.47 -11.82
CA ALA A 557 4.45 2.28 -13.04
C ALA A 557 3.18 3.12 -13.18
N VAL A 558 2.02 2.56 -12.84
CA VAL A 558 0.72 3.26 -12.88
C VAL A 558 0.64 4.34 -11.80
N MET A 559 1.09 4.05 -10.57
CA MET A 559 1.12 5.05 -9.50
C MET A 559 2.08 6.21 -9.82
N ALA A 560 3.20 5.91 -10.47
CA ALA A 560 4.22 6.89 -10.88
C ALA A 560 4.06 7.38 -12.33
N ILE A 561 2.86 7.28 -12.94
CA ILE A 561 2.69 7.47 -14.39
C ILE A 561 3.18 8.83 -14.91
N ARG A 562 3.01 9.91 -14.13
CA ARG A 562 3.53 11.24 -14.50
C ARG A 562 5.06 11.28 -14.53
N THR A 563 5.73 10.58 -13.60
CA THR A 563 7.18 10.45 -13.55
C THR A 563 7.70 9.54 -14.67
N VAL A 564 7.02 8.43 -14.95
CA VAL A 564 7.33 7.54 -16.09
C VAL A 564 7.23 8.32 -17.41
N SER A 565 6.15 9.10 -17.54
CA SER A 565 5.86 9.92 -18.71
C SER A 565 6.89 11.04 -18.92
N SER A 566 7.19 11.85 -17.90
CA SER A 566 8.18 12.94 -18.00
C SER A 566 9.61 12.44 -18.24
N LEU A 567 9.94 11.21 -17.83
CA LEU A 567 11.22 10.59 -18.14
C LEU A 567 11.25 9.94 -19.53
N ALA A 568 10.11 9.80 -20.20
CA ALA A 568 9.95 9.10 -21.48
C ALA A 568 10.43 7.63 -21.43
N ILE A 569 10.13 6.94 -20.32
CA ILE A 569 10.58 5.55 -20.05
C ILE A 569 9.48 4.51 -20.18
N GLU A 570 8.30 4.86 -20.72
CA GLU A 570 7.13 3.98 -20.87
C GLU A 570 7.51 2.64 -21.54
N GLU A 571 8.24 2.71 -22.66
CA GLU A 571 8.66 1.53 -23.41
C GLU A 571 9.65 0.66 -22.62
N THR A 572 10.56 1.27 -21.86
CA THR A 572 11.53 0.55 -21.03
C THR A 572 10.83 -0.19 -19.89
N VAL A 573 9.84 0.44 -19.26
CA VAL A 573 9.00 -0.18 -18.23
C VAL A 573 8.20 -1.33 -18.81
N LEU A 574 7.60 -1.16 -20.00
CA LEU A 574 6.85 -2.20 -20.69
C LEU A 574 7.74 -3.39 -21.09
N ARG A 575 8.96 -3.14 -21.59
CA ARG A 575 9.94 -4.19 -21.88
C ARG A 575 10.37 -4.94 -20.61
N ARG A 576 10.55 -4.24 -19.49
CA ARG A 576 10.87 -4.87 -18.19
C ARG A 576 9.73 -5.77 -17.73
N TYR A 577 8.50 -5.28 -17.79
CA TYR A 577 7.30 -6.06 -17.46
C TYR A 577 7.16 -7.31 -18.34
N ALA A 578 7.31 -7.15 -19.67
CA ALA A 578 7.28 -8.26 -20.61
C ALA A 578 8.36 -9.32 -20.33
N LYS A 579 9.58 -8.89 -19.97
CA LYS A 579 10.68 -9.80 -19.63
C LYS A 579 10.39 -10.62 -18.37
N GLU A 580 9.80 -10.03 -17.34
CA GLU A 580 9.41 -10.75 -16.12
C GLU A 580 8.27 -11.73 -16.39
N LEU A 581 7.27 -11.34 -17.20
CA LEU A 581 6.21 -12.24 -17.66
C LEU A 581 6.76 -13.42 -18.48
N ASP A 582 7.67 -13.17 -19.42
CA ASP A 582 8.34 -14.22 -20.19
C ASP A 582 9.12 -15.17 -19.28
N GLY A 583 9.79 -14.64 -18.25
CA GLY A 583 10.44 -15.41 -17.20
C GLY A 583 9.47 -16.33 -16.47
N ALA A 584 8.32 -15.81 -16.05
CA ALA A 584 7.25 -16.57 -15.40
C ALA A 584 6.72 -17.69 -16.31
N ILE A 585 6.45 -17.39 -17.58
CA ILE A 585 5.95 -18.36 -18.56
C ILE A 585 6.97 -19.47 -18.82
N ARG A 586 8.24 -19.12 -19.06
CA ARG A 586 9.31 -20.10 -19.29
C ARG A 586 9.53 -21.02 -18.08
N CYS A 587 9.42 -20.48 -16.87
CA CYS A 587 9.51 -21.27 -15.65
C CYS A 587 8.33 -22.25 -15.50
N CYS A 588 7.11 -21.84 -15.83
CA CYS A 588 5.90 -22.64 -15.65
C CYS A 588 5.65 -23.69 -16.75
N THR A 589 6.09 -23.43 -17.99
CA THR A 589 5.88 -24.32 -19.14
C THR A 589 6.29 -25.79 -18.90
N PRO A 590 7.50 -26.12 -18.37
CA PRO A 590 7.87 -27.52 -18.12
C PRO A 590 7.00 -28.18 -17.03
N PHE A 591 6.52 -27.41 -16.04
CA PHE A 591 5.60 -27.92 -15.02
C PHE A 591 4.24 -28.26 -15.62
N LEU A 592 3.70 -27.40 -16.49
CA LEU A 592 2.46 -27.65 -17.23
C LEU A 592 2.56 -28.93 -18.07
N PHE A 593 3.67 -29.12 -18.79
CA PHE A 593 3.89 -30.33 -19.59
C PHE A 593 3.87 -31.60 -18.71
N HIS A 594 4.64 -31.61 -17.62
CA HIS A 594 4.65 -32.75 -16.69
C HIS A 594 3.26 -33.01 -16.09
N MET A 595 2.53 -31.96 -15.72
CA MET A 595 1.16 -32.07 -15.21
C MET A 595 0.21 -32.69 -16.23
N MET A 596 0.30 -32.29 -17.50
CA MET A 596 -0.52 -32.85 -18.59
C MET A 596 -0.24 -34.33 -18.85
N VAL A 597 1.02 -34.77 -18.72
CA VAL A 597 1.39 -36.20 -18.84
C VAL A 597 0.68 -37.03 -17.77
N TRP A 598 0.72 -36.59 -16.51
CA TRP A 598 0.02 -37.29 -15.42
C TRP A 598 -1.50 -37.27 -15.57
N PHE A 599 -2.04 -36.17 -16.08
CA PHE A 599 -3.46 -36.08 -16.44
C PHE A 599 -3.85 -37.10 -17.52
N ALA A 600 -3.08 -37.19 -18.61
CA ALA A 600 -3.31 -38.16 -19.68
C ALA A 600 -3.19 -39.61 -19.17
N LEU A 601 -2.14 -39.91 -18.39
CA LEU A 601 -1.93 -41.24 -17.81
C LEU A 601 -3.12 -41.66 -16.94
N ARG A 602 -3.62 -40.75 -16.10
CA ARG A 602 -4.82 -40.99 -15.27
C ARG A 602 -6.04 -41.33 -16.13
N GLN A 603 -6.26 -40.62 -17.23
CA GLN A 603 -7.41 -40.84 -18.12
C GLN A 603 -7.31 -42.18 -18.88
N CYS A 604 -6.10 -42.57 -19.30
CA CYS A 604 -5.86 -43.85 -19.95
C CYS A 604 -6.03 -45.03 -18.99
N MET A 605 -5.54 -44.91 -17.76
CA MET A 605 -5.63 -45.98 -16.74
C MET A 605 -7.08 -46.39 -16.48
N GLU A 606 -8.03 -45.46 -16.47
CA GLU A 606 -9.46 -45.76 -16.29
C GLU A 606 -9.97 -46.75 -17.34
N HIS A 607 -9.60 -46.54 -18.61
CA HIS A 607 -9.99 -47.42 -19.72
C HIS A 607 -9.25 -48.75 -19.70
N PHE A 608 -7.98 -48.77 -19.28
CA PHE A 608 -7.22 -50.00 -19.12
C PHE A 608 -7.77 -50.90 -18.02
N VAL A 609 -8.25 -50.33 -16.90
CA VAL A 609 -8.89 -51.11 -15.82
C VAL A 609 -10.19 -51.75 -16.31
N ILE A 610 -10.99 -51.02 -17.09
CA ILE A 610 -12.21 -51.56 -17.73
C ILE A 610 -11.84 -52.72 -18.65
N ALA A 611 -10.88 -52.53 -19.55
CA ALA A 611 -10.45 -53.55 -20.50
C ALA A 611 -9.89 -54.82 -19.81
N LEU A 612 -9.05 -54.64 -18.79
CA LEU A 612 -8.49 -55.73 -18.00
C LEU A 612 -9.59 -56.51 -17.26
N GLY A 613 -10.54 -55.79 -16.66
CA GLY A 613 -11.66 -56.40 -15.94
C GLY A 613 -12.55 -57.25 -16.84
N PHE A 614 -12.88 -56.78 -18.04
CA PHE A 614 -13.65 -57.57 -19.02
C PHE A 614 -12.87 -58.75 -19.59
N TRP A 615 -11.58 -58.59 -19.91
CA TRP A 615 -10.76 -59.70 -20.40
C TRP A 615 -10.62 -60.82 -19.36
N TRP A 616 -10.26 -60.48 -18.12
CA TRP A 616 -10.10 -61.47 -17.06
C TRP A 616 -11.44 -62.09 -16.63
N GLY A 617 -12.48 -61.27 -16.51
CA GLY A 617 -13.81 -61.73 -16.13
C GLY A 617 -14.46 -62.64 -17.16
N SER A 618 -14.36 -62.31 -18.46
CA SER A 618 -14.90 -63.16 -19.52
C SER A 618 -14.24 -64.54 -19.54
N LYS A 619 -12.93 -64.62 -19.29
CA LYS A 619 -12.22 -65.89 -19.16
C LYS A 619 -12.76 -66.73 -17.99
N LEU A 620 -12.92 -66.14 -16.81
CA LEU A 620 -13.45 -66.83 -15.63
C LEU A 620 -14.91 -67.31 -15.81
N VAL A 621 -15.71 -66.55 -16.54
CA VAL A 621 -17.08 -66.95 -16.91
C VAL A 621 -17.06 -68.11 -17.91
N ASN A 622 -16.19 -68.05 -18.92
CA ASN A 622 -16.03 -69.12 -19.92
C ASN A 622 -15.51 -70.42 -19.31
N ASP A 623 -14.61 -70.33 -18.32
CA ASP A 623 -14.06 -71.47 -17.58
C ASP A 623 -15.07 -72.07 -16.57
N GLY A 624 -16.26 -71.47 -16.43
CA GLY A 624 -17.33 -71.94 -15.55
C GLY A 624 -17.09 -71.72 -14.06
N GLU A 625 -16.05 -70.94 -13.70
CA GLU A 625 -15.68 -70.72 -12.30
C GLU A 625 -16.57 -69.68 -11.60
N ILE A 626 -17.14 -68.74 -12.36
CA ILE A 626 -18.05 -67.70 -11.87
C ILE A 626 -19.25 -67.53 -12.80
N THR A 627 -20.42 -67.27 -12.25
CA THR A 627 -21.60 -66.87 -13.02
C THR A 627 -21.44 -65.45 -13.55
N PHE A 628 -22.08 -65.14 -14.68
CA PHE A 628 -22.09 -63.80 -15.26
C PHE A 628 -22.62 -62.72 -14.28
N TYR A 629 -23.59 -63.07 -13.42
CA TYR A 629 -24.04 -62.24 -12.28
C TYR A 629 -22.91 -61.85 -11.32
N ILE A 630 -22.18 -62.86 -10.82
CA ILE A 630 -21.10 -62.68 -9.84
C ILE A 630 -19.98 -61.84 -10.46
N PHE A 631 -19.67 -62.07 -11.74
CA PHE A 631 -18.75 -61.24 -12.51
C PHE A 631 -19.23 -59.78 -12.55
N MET A 632 -20.48 -59.53 -12.96
CA MET A 632 -21.01 -58.17 -13.11
C MET A 632 -21.05 -57.41 -11.79
N VAL A 633 -21.46 -58.05 -10.69
CA VAL A 633 -21.42 -57.43 -9.35
C VAL A 633 -19.98 -57.10 -8.93
N SER A 634 -19.04 -58.04 -9.09
CA SER A 634 -17.65 -57.84 -8.69
C SER A 634 -16.94 -56.79 -9.55
N PHE A 635 -17.18 -56.78 -10.87
CA PHE A 635 -16.62 -55.82 -11.82
C PHE A 635 -17.19 -54.41 -11.64
N MET A 636 -18.51 -54.26 -11.51
CA MET A 636 -19.14 -52.96 -11.29
C MET A 636 -18.73 -52.34 -9.95
N GLY A 637 -18.50 -53.17 -8.92
CA GLY A 637 -17.90 -52.71 -7.66
C GLY A 637 -16.50 -52.13 -7.86
N VAL A 638 -15.63 -52.80 -8.62
CA VAL A 638 -14.30 -52.27 -8.96
C VAL A 638 -14.42 -50.97 -9.78
N TYR A 639 -15.32 -50.93 -10.77
CA TYR A 639 -15.54 -49.76 -11.60
C TYR A 639 -16.00 -48.55 -10.79
N PHE A 640 -17.01 -48.69 -9.92
CA PHE A 640 -17.45 -47.59 -9.07
C PHE A 640 -16.39 -47.19 -8.02
N SER A 641 -15.57 -48.13 -7.54
CA SER A 641 -14.42 -47.79 -6.69
C SER A 641 -13.40 -46.93 -7.44
N ALA A 642 -13.11 -47.22 -8.71
CA ALA A 642 -12.23 -46.43 -9.56
C ALA A 642 -12.80 -45.02 -9.82
N LEU A 643 -14.11 -44.94 -10.07
CA LEU A 643 -14.82 -43.67 -10.29
C LEU A 643 -14.76 -42.79 -9.02
N ALA A 644 -15.03 -43.38 -7.84
CA ALA A 644 -14.93 -42.71 -6.55
C ALA A 644 -13.48 -42.28 -6.22
N ALA A 645 -12.48 -43.09 -6.54
CA ALA A 645 -11.08 -42.71 -6.40
C ALA A 645 -10.74 -41.49 -7.29
N GLY A 646 -11.35 -41.40 -8.48
CA GLY A 646 -11.20 -40.27 -9.37
C GLY A 646 -11.75 -38.95 -8.80
N THR A 647 -12.93 -38.98 -8.18
CA THR A 647 -13.56 -37.81 -7.55
C THR A 647 -12.85 -37.37 -6.27
N MET A 648 -12.15 -38.28 -5.59
CA MET A 648 -11.36 -37.96 -4.39
C MET A 648 -10.29 -36.88 -4.64
N PHE A 649 -9.69 -36.86 -5.84
CA PHE A 649 -8.59 -35.95 -6.18
C PHE A 649 -9.02 -34.69 -6.92
N SER A 650 -10.30 -34.54 -7.30
CA SER A 650 -10.75 -33.38 -8.10
C SER A 650 -10.73 -32.04 -7.33
N PHE A 651 -10.68 -32.08 -5.99
CA PHE A 651 -10.76 -30.90 -5.12
C PHE A 651 -9.44 -30.51 -4.46
N ALA A 652 -8.32 -31.10 -4.90
CA ALA A 652 -7.08 -30.99 -4.14
C ALA A 652 -6.38 -29.62 -4.24
N SER A 653 -6.54 -28.86 -5.34
CA SER A 653 -6.05 -27.47 -5.42
C SER A 653 -6.77 -26.58 -4.40
N SER A 654 -8.11 -26.67 -4.30
CA SER A 654 -8.90 -25.97 -3.27
C SER A 654 -8.44 -26.34 -1.86
N PHE A 655 -8.11 -27.61 -1.61
CA PHE A 655 -7.58 -28.05 -0.32
C PHE A 655 -6.21 -27.47 0.02
N ALA A 656 -5.31 -27.33 -0.96
CA ALA A 656 -4.01 -26.72 -0.72
C ALA A 656 -4.13 -25.23 -0.37
N LYS A 657 -4.92 -24.49 -1.16
CA LYS A 657 -5.22 -23.07 -0.90
C LYS A 657 -5.89 -22.86 0.45
N ALA A 658 -6.86 -23.72 0.78
CA ALA A 658 -7.53 -23.67 2.07
C ALA A 658 -6.59 -24.04 3.23
N ASN A 659 -5.68 -24.99 3.05
CA ASN A 659 -4.72 -25.34 4.09
C ASN A 659 -3.81 -24.16 4.43
N GLU A 660 -3.35 -23.44 3.41
CA GLU A 660 -2.60 -22.19 3.58
C GLU A 660 -3.43 -21.11 4.27
N ALA A 661 -4.68 -20.91 3.85
CA ALA A 661 -5.59 -19.96 4.48
C ALA A 661 -5.86 -20.27 5.96
N VAL A 662 -6.05 -21.55 6.32
CA VAL A 662 -6.23 -21.98 7.72
C VAL A 662 -4.96 -21.77 8.55
N ASN A 663 -3.78 -22.06 7.98
CA ASN A 663 -2.50 -21.80 8.63
C ASN A 663 -2.33 -20.30 8.92
N TYR A 664 -2.59 -19.45 7.92
CA TYR A 664 -2.54 -17.99 8.09
C TYR A 664 -3.56 -17.52 9.13
N TYR A 665 -4.80 -18.00 9.09
CA TYR A 665 -5.84 -17.65 10.05
C TYR A 665 -5.45 -17.97 11.50
N PHE A 666 -4.96 -19.19 11.76
CA PHE A 666 -4.55 -19.55 13.13
C PHE A 666 -3.22 -18.93 13.56
N TRP A 667 -2.34 -18.61 12.62
CA TRP A 667 -1.16 -17.80 12.89
C TRP A 667 -1.58 -16.39 13.31
N LEU A 668 -2.45 -15.73 12.55
CA LEU A 668 -3.01 -14.41 12.86
C LEU A 668 -3.69 -14.38 14.23
N LEU A 669 -4.52 -15.38 14.56
CA LEU A 669 -5.13 -15.51 15.88
C LEU A 669 -4.11 -15.81 17.00
N GLY A 670 -2.96 -16.38 16.65
CA GLY A 670 -1.86 -16.67 17.56
C GLY A 670 -0.91 -15.48 17.76
N LEU A 671 -1.00 -14.44 16.92
CA LEU A 671 -0.24 -13.21 17.08
C LEU A 671 -0.76 -12.48 18.32
N GLN A 672 0.11 -12.39 19.31
CA GLN A 672 -0.13 -11.59 20.51
C GLN A 672 0.52 -10.23 20.26
N PRO A 673 -0.26 -9.13 20.21
CA PRO A 673 0.29 -7.82 19.99
C PRO A 673 1.19 -7.44 21.17
N THR A 674 2.32 -6.78 20.86
CA THR A 674 3.26 -6.31 21.90
C THR A 674 2.58 -5.31 22.83
N ILE A 675 1.73 -4.46 22.26
CA ILE A 675 0.95 -3.43 22.93
C ILE A 675 -0.50 -3.93 23.01
N SER A 676 -0.81 -4.69 24.06
CA SER A 676 -2.12 -5.33 24.26
C SER A 676 -2.84 -4.80 25.50
N GLU A 677 -4.17 -4.70 25.43
CA GLU A 677 -5.02 -4.70 26.61
C GLU A 677 -4.90 -6.07 27.30
N ARG A 678 -4.04 -6.19 28.32
CA ARG A 678 -3.94 -7.45 29.08
C ARG A 678 -5.32 -7.77 29.68
N GLN A 679 -5.90 -8.90 29.27
CA GLN A 679 -7.26 -9.35 29.62
C GLN A 679 -7.54 -9.51 31.14
N HIS A 680 -6.55 -9.42 32.03
CA HIS A 680 -6.69 -9.80 33.44
C HIS A 680 -6.01 -8.87 34.46
N SER A 681 -5.55 -7.68 34.07
CA SER A 681 -5.06 -6.67 35.01
C SER A 681 -6.05 -5.50 35.04
N VAL A 682 -6.49 -5.12 36.24
CA VAL A 682 -7.26 -3.89 36.53
C VAL A 682 -6.82 -2.79 35.56
N GLU A 683 -7.76 -2.19 34.82
CA GLU A 683 -7.48 -1.06 33.92
C GLU A 683 -6.77 0.01 34.74
N LYS A 684 -5.43 0.02 34.67
CA LYS A 684 -4.60 0.97 35.38
C LYS A 684 -4.70 2.25 34.57
N GLU A 685 -5.64 3.10 35.00
CA GLU A 685 -5.83 4.43 34.47
C GLU A 685 -4.68 5.34 34.95
N PRO A 686 -4.41 6.45 34.23
CA PRO A 686 -3.51 7.49 34.73
C PRO A 686 -4.03 8.03 36.07
N ALA A 687 -3.17 8.11 37.08
CA ALA A 687 -3.58 8.47 38.44
C ALA A 687 -4.16 9.89 38.54
N ASP A 688 -3.59 10.84 37.78
CA ASP A 688 -3.96 12.25 37.81
C ASP A 688 -4.32 12.76 36.39
N ALA A 689 -4.96 11.91 35.59
CA ALA A 689 -5.41 12.23 34.23
C ALA A 689 -4.30 12.77 33.30
N CYS A 690 -3.08 12.22 33.42
CA CYS A 690 -1.90 12.59 32.63
C CYS A 690 -1.39 14.02 32.91
N SER A 691 -1.20 14.34 34.19
CA SER A 691 -0.68 15.62 34.67
C SER A 691 0.82 15.82 34.44
N THR A 692 1.63 14.75 34.42
CA THR A 692 3.07 14.86 34.17
C THR A 692 3.58 13.77 33.23
N TYR A 693 4.54 14.13 32.38
CA TYR A 693 5.29 13.20 31.53
C TYR A 693 6.76 13.32 31.85
N GLU A 694 7.37 12.21 32.24
CA GLU A 694 8.80 12.10 32.47
C GLU A 694 9.36 11.02 31.51
N LEU A 695 10.26 11.43 30.63
CA LEU A 695 10.91 10.58 29.65
C LEU A 695 12.39 10.50 30.04
N LYS A 696 12.88 9.29 30.28
CA LYS A 696 14.27 9.03 30.72
C LYS A 696 15.01 8.17 29.70
N ASP A 697 16.06 8.74 29.15
CA ASP A 697 17.05 8.10 28.26
C ASP A 697 16.44 7.26 27.12
N ILE A 698 15.48 7.84 26.42
CA ILE A 698 14.72 7.16 25.37
C ILE A 698 15.60 6.90 24.15
N HIS A 699 15.71 5.62 23.81
CA HIS A 699 16.33 5.11 22.58
C HIS A 699 15.28 4.37 21.76
N PHE A 700 15.27 4.60 20.44
CA PHE A 700 14.30 3.97 19.56
C PHE A 700 14.81 3.77 18.14
N SER A 701 14.48 2.61 17.59
CA SER A 701 14.63 2.26 16.17
C SER A 701 13.35 1.61 15.67
N TYR A 702 12.92 1.91 14.44
CA TYR A 702 11.75 1.21 13.88
C TYR A 702 12.07 -0.28 13.68
N PRO A 703 11.12 -1.20 13.94
CA PRO A 703 11.37 -2.64 13.84
C PRO A 703 11.83 -3.13 12.47
N LEU A 704 11.40 -2.46 11.39
CA LEU A 704 11.77 -2.77 10.01
C LEU A 704 13.17 -2.28 9.63
N ALA A 705 13.75 -1.35 10.40
CA ALA A 705 15.09 -0.81 10.21
C ALA A 705 15.84 -0.76 11.56
N PRO A 706 16.11 -1.91 12.21
CA PRO A 706 16.69 -1.96 13.56
C PRO A 706 18.10 -1.37 13.62
N ASP A 707 18.81 -1.37 12.49
CA ASP A 707 20.15 -0.79 12.38
C ASP A 707 20.17 0.75 12.40
N ASN A 708 19.02 1.40 12.17
CA ASN A 708 18.90 2.84 12.10
C ASN A 708 18.26 3.39 13.39
N ARG A 709 19.11 3.83 14.33
CA ARG A 709 18.67 4.46 15.58
C ARG A 709 18.22 5.90 15.34
N ILE A 710 16.92 6.14 15.48
CA ILE A 710 16.30 7.46 15.27
C ILE A 710 16.41 8.29 16.54
N LEU A 711 16.13 7.72 17.71
CA LEU A 711 16.30 8.39 19.00
C LEU A 711 17.49 7.78 19.73
N LYS A 712 18.39 8.64 20.24
CA LYS A 712 19.71 8.29 20.78
C LYS A 712 19.91 8.83 22.20
N GLY A 713 18.97 8.58 23.10
CA GLY A 713 19.04 8.96 24.51
C GLY A 713 18.36 10.29 24.81
N VAL A 714 17.07 10.38 24.55
CA VAL A 714 16.27 11.59 24.78
C VAL A 714 15.67 11.58 26.19
N SER A 715 15.90 12.64 26.96
CA SER A 715 15.26 12.84 28.26
C SER A 715 14.53 14.18 28.29
N MET A 716 13.30 14.20 28.80
CA MET A 716 12.48 15.41 28.90
C MET A 716 11.41 15.28 29.98
N ASN A 717 11.02 16.41 30.56
CA ASN A 717 9.95 16.51 31.54
C ASN A 717 8.91 17.53 31.07
N ILE A 718 7.63 17.19 31.18
CA ILE A 718 6.50 18.03 30.80
C ILE A 718 5.48 18.03 31.93
N GLU A 719 5.05 19.23 32.33
CA GLU A 719 4.11 19.44 33.44
C GLU A 719 2.73 19.86 32.94
N ARG A 720 1.72 19.75 33.82
CA ARG A 720 0.34 20.10 33.54
C ARG A 720 0.20 21.57 33.12
N GLY A 721 -0.62 21.83 32.10
CA GLY A 721 -0.84 23.18 31.57
C GLY A 721 0.33 23.73 30.74
N GLU A 722 1.39 22.96 30.50
CA GLU A 722 2.50 23.39 29.67
C GLU A 722 2.19 23.23 28.18
N PHE A 723 2.48 24.29 27.42
CA PHE A 723 2.62 24.20 25.96
C PHE A 723 4.09 23.94 25.61
N VAL A 724 4.35 22.77 25.02
CA VAL A 724 5.67 22.28 24.66
C VAL A 724 5.80 22.15 23.15
N ALA A 725 6.90 22.64 22.60
CA ALA A 725 7.19 22.56 21.17
C ALA A 725 8.39 21.65 20.86
N PHE A 726 8.25 20.82 19.83
CA PHE A 726 9.33 20.02 19.26
C PHE A 726 9.74 20.61 17.90
N VAL A 727 11.01 21.02 17.80
CA VAL A 727 11.60 21.63 16.60
C VAL A 727 12.88 20.92 16.22
N GLY A 728 13.24 20.94 14.94
CA GLY A 728 14.43 20.27 14.42
C GLY A 728 14.29 19.94 12.93
N ALA A 729 15.38 19.55 12.28
CA ALA A 729 15.39 19.18 10.87
C ALA A 729 14.43 18.01 10.56
N SER A 730 14.06 17.81 9.30
CA SER A 730 13.26 16.63 8.91
C SER A 730 14.04 15.34 9.23
N GLY A 731 13.34 14.31 9.75
CA GLY A 731 13.96 13.02 10.10
C GLY A 731 14.72 12.97 11.43
N CYS A 732 14.75 14.03 12.25
CA CYS A 732 15.45 14.00 13.55
C CYS A 732 14.70 13.31 14.70
N GLY A 733 13.50 12.75 14.43
CA GLY A 733 12.72 11.96 15.40
C GLY A 733 11.53 12.67 16.07
N LYS A 734 11.08 13.84 15.58
CA LYS A 734 9.97 14.62 16.17
C LYS A 734 8.62 13.87 16.18
N SER A 735 8.14 13.44 15.01
CA SER A 735 6.89 12.67 14.90
C SER A 735 7.02 11.26 15.49
N THR A 736 8.25 10.71 15.51
CA THR A 736 8.57 9.48 16.24
C THR A 736 8.34 9.66 17.74
N MET A 737 8.65 10.82 18.32
CA MET A 737 8.35 11.12 19.72
C MET A 737 6.85 11.15 20.00
N ILE A 738 6.05 11.80 19.14
CA ILE A 738 4.58 11.76 19.24
C ILE A 738 4.07 10.30 19.18
N SER A 739 4.61 9.50 18.26
CA SER A 739 4.24 8.08 18.12
C SER A 739 4.56 7.25 19.36
N LEU A 740 5.65 7.56 20.07
CA LEU A 740 6.00 6.91 21.35
C LEU A 740 5.08 7.38 22.50
N ILE A 741 4.72 8.66 22.53
CA ILE A 741 3.79 9.20 23.53
C ILE A 741 2.39 8.59 23.34
N GLU A 742 1.87 8.50 22.11
CA GLU A 742 0.62 7.76 21.77
C GLU A 742 0.70 6.25 22.00
N ARG A 743 1.90 5.76 22.36
CA ARG A 743 2.19 4.35 22.54
C ARG A 743 1.82 3.52 21.30
N PHE A 744 2.09 4.06 20.12
CA PHE A 744 2.05 3.30 18.86
C PHE A 744 3.24 2.35 18.78
N TYR A 745 4.34 2.73 19.42
CA TYR A 745 5.53 1.91 19.62
C TYR A 745 5.98 2.03 21.08
N ASP A 746 6.55 0.97 21.62
CA ASP A 746 7.34 1.05 22.86
C ASP A 746 8.79 1.41 22.50
N PRO A 747 9.50 2.21 23.34
CA PRO A 747 10.90 2.53 23.15
C PRO A 747 11.78 1.26 23.22
N THR A 748 12.90 1.25 22.49
CA THR A 748 13.87 0.13 22.52
C THR A 748 14.60 0.09 23.86
N SER A 749 14.98 1.26 24.38
CA SER A 749 15.59 1.43 25.71
C SER A 749 15.11 2.75 26.33
N GLY A 750 15.20 2.85 27.66
CA GLY A 750 14.63 3.97 28.42
C GLY A 750 13.16 3.78 28.82
N THR A 751 12.63 4.71 29.61
CA THR A 751 11.27 4.61 30.18
C THR A 751 10.50 5.91 30.06
N ILE A 752 9.23 5.81 29.65
CA ILE A 752 8.24 6.90 29.67
C ILE A 752 7.33 6.66 30.87
N THR A 753 7.28 7.61 31.80
CA THR A 753 6.45 7.58 33.01
C THR A 753 5.43 8.71 32.95
N ILE A 754 4.16 8.39 33.25
CA ILE A 754 3.04 9.32 33.27
C ILE A 754 2.49 9.38 34.69
N ASP A 755 2.47 10.58 35.28
CA ASP A 755 2.14 10.88 36.69
C ASP A 755 3.09 10.20 37.70
N SER A 756 3.08 8.88 37.73
CA SER A 756 3.95 8.02 38.54
C SER A 756 4.06 6.58 38.01
N SER A 757 3.33 6.25 36.94
CA SER A 757 3.24 4.90 36.38
C SER A 757 3.96 4.82 35.03
N PRO A 758 4.77 3.77 34.77
CA PRO A 758 5.34 3.54 33.44
C PRO A 758 4.24 3.38 32.39
N LEU A 759 4.37 4.04 31.24
CA LEU A 759 3.42 3.99 30.13
C LEU A 759 3.14 2.55 29.67
N LYS A 760 4.15 1.67 29.77
CA LYS A 760 4.04 0.24 29.43
C LYS A 760 3.05 -0.53 30.32
N GLU A 761 2.81 -0.07 31.55
CA GLU A 761 1.87 -0.70 32.50
C GLU A 761 0.44 -0.20 32.38
N LEU A 762 0.23 0.98 31.79
CA LEU A 762 -1.11 1.57 31.62
C LEU A 762 -1.91 0.82 30.56
N SER A 763 -3.25 0.88 30.64
CA SER A 763 -4.10 0.40 29.54
C SER A 763 -4.03 1.37 28.36
N PRO A 764 -3.68 0.93 27.13
CA PRO A 764 -3.62 1.82 25.97
C PRO A 764 -4.94 2.55 25.70
N LYS A 765 -6.09 1.87 25.87
CA LYS A 765 -7.41 2.46 25.64
C LYS A 765 -7.76 3.52 26.67
N ALA A 766 -7.56 3.23 27.95
CA ALA A 766 -7.81 4.20 29.02
C ALA A 766 -6.87 5.40 28.90
N TYR A 767 -5.58 5.16 28.65
CA TYR A 767 -4.62 6.23 28.40
C TYR A 767 -5.02 7.12 27.22
N ARG A 768 -5.31 6.52 26.07
CA ARG A 768 -5.72 7.26 24.87
C ARG A 768 -7.04 7.99 25.06
N GLN A 769 -7.89 7.67 26.05
CA GLN A 769 -9.08 8.49 26.38
C GLN A 769 -8.74 9.90 26.84
N HIS A 770 -7.57 10.10 27.43
CA HIS A 770 -7.11 11.41 27.88
C HIS A 770 -6.28 12.16 26.84
N VAL A 771 -5.90 11.51 25.74
CA VAL A 771 -5.02 12.04 24.69
C VAL A 771 -5.76 12.19 23.37
N SER A 772 -5.57 13.31 22.68
CA SER A 772 -6.04 13.50 21.31
C SER A 772 -4.89 13.85 20.38
N LEU A 773 -4.79 13.12 19.27
CA LEU A 773 -3.83 13.36 18.19
C LEU A 773 -4.49 14.09 17.02
N VAL A 774 -3.83 15.15 16.55
CA VAL A 774 -4.12 15.80 15.26
C VAL A 774 -2.93 15.55 14.34
N GLN A 775 -3.15 14.78 13.29
CA GLN A 775 -2.12 14.42 12.31
C GLN A 775 -1.91 15.54 11.28
N GLN A 776 -0.77 15.48 10.58
CA GLN A 776 -0.44 16.38 9.47
C GLN A 776 -1.46 16.29 8.34
N GLU A 777 -1.82 15.06 7.94
CA GLU A 777 -2.86 14.78 6.94
C GLU A 777 -4.03 14.02 7.58
N PRO A 778 -5.11 14.70 7.96
CA PRO A 778 -6.22 14.07 8.64
C PRO A 778 -7.08 13.26 7.66
N THR A 779 -7.22 11.98 7.94
CA THR A 779 -8.16 11.11 7.22
C THR A 779 -9.58 11.29 7.74
N LEU A 780 -10.49 11.69 6.85
CA LEU A 780 -11.93 11.67 7.10
C LEU A 780 -12.52 10.36 6.57
N PHE A 781 -13.31 9.69 7.41
CA PHE A 781 -14.02 8.46 7.05
C PHE A 781 -15.22 8.76 6.16
N SER A 782 -15.63 7.78 5.35
CA SER A 782 -16.87 7.84 4.59
C SER A 782 -18.07 7.91 5.55
N GLY A 783 -18.82 9.01 5.49
CA GLY A 783 -19.91 9.34 6.40
C GLY A 783 -20.17 10.84 6.37
N SER A 784 -21.02 11.35 7.25
CA SER A 784 -21.25 12.80 7.36
C SER A 784 -20.11 13.51 8.14
N ILE A 785 -20.05 14.84 8.07
CA ILE A 785 -19.18 15.64 8.95
C ILE A 785 -19.52 15.34 10.43
N ARG A 786 -20.80 15.22 10.77
CA ARG A 786 -21.29 14.80 12.09
C ARG A 786 -20.70 13.45 12.52
N ASP A 787 -20.73 12.44 11.67
CA ASP A 787 -20.20 11.11 12.00
C ASP A 787 -18.69 11.19 12.24
N ASN A 788 -17.99 11.98 11.43
CA ASN A 788 -16.57 12.19 11.56
C ASN A 788 -16.19 12.90 12.88
N ILE A 789 -16.96 13.90 13.33
CA ILE A 789 -16.67 14.59 14.60
C ILE A 789 -17.07 13.73 15.79
N SER A 790 -18.24 13.08 15.74
CA SER A 790 -18.77 12.28 16.85
C SER A 790 -17.90 11.06 17.20
N GLN A 791 -17.10 10.55 16.26
CA GLN A 791 -16.08 9.52 16.52
C GLN A 791 -15.03 9.90 17.57
N GLY A 792 -14.88 11.18 17.90
CA GLY A 792 -13.98 11.62 18.99
C GLY A 792 -14.47 11.22 20.39
N ILE A 793 -15.76 10.89 20.56
CA ILE A 793 -16.34 10.53 21.86
C ILE A 793 -16.17 9.02 22.10
N ALA A 794 -15.65 8.66 23.28
CA ALA A 794 -15.37 7.27 23.64
C ALA A 794 -16.63 6.44 23.96
N SER A 795 -17.71 7.07 24.43
CA SER A 795 -18.97 6.41 24.81
C SER A 795 -20.14 7.38 24.80
N GLY A 796 -21.22 7.04 24.09
CA GLY A 796 -22.45 7.84 23.96
C GLY A 796 -22.64 8.45 22.56
N GLN A 797 -23.81 9.04 22.32
CA GLN A 797 -24.05 9.86 21.13
C GLN A 797 -23.72 11.32 21.46
N ALA A 798 -22.93 11.97 20.60
CA ALA A 798 -22.64 13.40 20.73
C ALA A 798 -23.94 14.20 20.58
N SER A 799 -24.20 15.13 21.51
CA SER A 799 -25.29 16.08 21.31
C SER A 799 -24.92 17.09 20.21
N ASP A 800 -25.92 17.59 19.50
CA ASP A 800 -25.69 18.61 18.46
C ASP A 800 -25.02 19.87 19.02
N ALA A 801 -25.30 20.19 20.29
CA ALA A 801 -24.69 21.30 21.00
C ALA A 801 -23.19 21.07 21.26
N ASP A 802 -22.77 19.85 21.63
CA ASP A 802 -21.36 19.52 21.83
C ASP A 802 -20.57 19.55 20.50
N ILE A 803 -21.21 19.08 19.42
CA ILE A 803 -20.62 19.14 18.07
C ILE A 803 -20.48 20.60 17.63
N GLU A 804 -21.50 21.43 17.84
CA GLU A 804 -21.45 22.85 17.53
C GLU A 804 -20.38 23.58 18.37
N GLU A 805 -20.27 23.29 19.67
CA GLU A 805 -19.23 23.84 20.54
C GLU A 805 -17.82 23.48 20.02
N ALA A 806 -17.59 22.21 19.65
CA ALA A 806 -16.33 21.76 19.08
C ALA A 806 -16.04 22.39 17.70
N CYS A 807 -17.06 22.56 16.86
CA CYS A 807 -16.95 23.23 15.56
C CYS A 807 -16.65 24.72 15.71
N ARG A 808 -17.22 25.40 16.70
CA ARG A 808 -16.92 26.81 17.00
C ARG A 808 -15.51 26.93 17.57
N ALA A 809 -15.11 26.03 18.46
CA ALA A 809 -13.76 26.01 19.04
C ALA A 809 -12.65 25.78 18.00
N SER A 810 -12.96 25.08 16.90
CA SER A 810 -12.04 24.81 15.78
C SER A 810 -12.20 25.76 14.58
N ASN A 811 -13.06 26.78 14.68
CA ASN A 811 -13.42 27.68 13.57
C ASN A 811 -13.91 26.93 12.31
N ALA A 812 -14.57 25.79 12.53
CA ALA A 812 -15.18 24.99 11.49
C ALA A 812 -16.65 25.36 11.24
N TRP A 813 -17.33 25.92 12.25
CA TRP A 813 -18.77 26.17 12.21
C TRP A 813 -19.21 27.06 11.05
N ASP A 814 -18.48 28.14 10.77
CA ASP A 814 -18.89 29.12 9.75
C ASP A 814 -18.93 28.52 8.34
N PHE A 815 -17.92 27.70 7.99
CA PHE A 815 -17.94 27.03 6.69
C PHE A 815 -18.91 25.85 6.69
N ILE A 816 -19.02 25.07 7.78
CA ILE A 816 -19.94 23.94 7.85
C ILE A 816 -21.38 24.42 7.69
N SER A 817 -21.77 25.51 8.37
CA SER A 817 -23.11 26.09 8.28
C SER A 817 -23.42 26.72 6.92
N SER A 818 -22.38 27.12 6.16
CA SER A 818 -22.54 27.59 4.78
C SER A 818 -22.77 26.47 3.76
N LEU A 819 -22.51 25.21 4.12
CA LEU A 819 -22.72 24.06 3.22
C LEU A 819 -24.23 23.75 3.09
N PRO A 820 -24.71 23.33 1.89
CA PRO A 820 -26.13 23.03 1.66
C PRO A 820 -26.75 22.03 2.65
N GLU A 821 -25.97 21.05 3.11
CA GLU A 821 -26.40 20.00 4.04
C GLU A 821 -25.81 20.15 5.46
N GLY A 822 -25.09 21.25 5.72
CA GLY A 822 -24.50 21.54 7.03
C GLY A 822 -23.61 20.41 7.57
N LEU A 823 -23.89 19.97 8.80
CA LEU A 823 -23.25 18.82 9.46
C LEU A 823 -23.50 17.47 8.76
N ASN A 824 -24.57 17.34 7.97
CA ASN A 824 -24.90 16.09 7.28
C ASN A 824 -24.14 15.93 5.95
N THR A 825 -23.38 16.97 5.53
CA THR A 825 -22.58 16.94 4.31
C THR A 825 -21.70 15.68 4.24
N PRO A 826 -21.74 14.90 3.15
CA PRO A 826 -20.95 13.69 3.03
C PRO A 826 -19.44 13.99 2.86
N CYS A 827 -18.62 13.29 3.62
CA CYS A 827 -17.17 13.28 3.57
C CYS A 827 -16.63 11.98 2.93
N GLY A 828 -15.39 12.04 2.42
CA GLY A 828 -14.67 10.89 1.86
C GLY A 828 -14.64 10.86 0.33
N THR A 829 -14.22 9.73 -0.25
CA THR A 829 -13.93 9.56 -1.69
C THR A 829 -15.12 9.70 -2.64
N ARG A 830 -16.36 9.83 -2.12
CA ARG A 830 -17.60 9.84 -2.92
C ARG A 830 -18.55 11.04 -2.69
N GLY A 831 -18.15 12.14 -2.04
CA GLY A 831 -19.15 13.13 -1.57
C GLY A 831 -18.84 14.62 -1.65
N SER A 832 -17.71 15.10 -1.14
CA SER A 832 -17.37 16.53 -1.25
C SER A 832 -15.85 16.74 -1.22
N GLN A 833 -15.34 17.64 -2.06
CA GLN A 833 -13.93 18.05 -2.05
C GLN A 833 -13.75 19.15 -1.00
N LEU A 834 -13.60 18.75 0.27
CA LEU A 834 -13.15 19.65 1.33
C LEU A 834 -11.68 20.02 1.11
N SER A 835 -11.32 21.29 1.30
CA SER A 835 -9.92 21.72 1.21
C SER A 835 -9.08 21.10 2.33
N GLY A 836 -7.75 21.08 2.17
CA GLY A 836 -6.81 20.61 3.20
C GLY A 836 -7.08 21.24 4.57
N GLY A 837 -7.19 22.58 4.61
CA GLY A 837 -7.49 23.31 5.84
C GLY A 837 -8.90 23.07 6.41
N GLN A 838 -9.91 22.76 5.59
CA GLN A 838 -11.24 22.36 6.09
C GLN A 838 -11.19 20.97 6.74
N ARG A 839 -10.47 20.02 6.13
CA ARG A 839 -10.26 18.68 6.71
C ARG A 839 -9.52 18.79 8.05
N GLN A 840 -8.52 19.67 8.14
CA GLN A 840 -7.80 19.96 9.37
C GLN A 840 -8.71 20.48 10.48
N ARG A 841 -9.55 21.48 10.17
CA ARG A 841 -10.50 22.04 11.14
C ARG A 841 -11.47 20.99 11.67
N ILE A 842 -11.96 20.09 10.82
CA ILE A 842 -12.82 18.97 11.24
C ILE A 842 -12.07 17.99 12.13
N ALA A 843 -10.80 17.68 11.82
CA ALA A 843 -9.97 16.82 12.67
C ALA A 843 -9.69 17.45 14.04
N ILE A 844 -9.48 18.76 14.10
CA ILE A 844 -9.35 19.50 15.36
C ILE A 844 -10.68 19.46 16.13
N ALA A 845 -11.82 19.66 15.48
CA ALA A 845 -13.14 19.50 16.12
C ALA A 845 -13.30 18.08 16.72
N ARG A 846 -12.92 17.04 15.97
CA ARG A 846 -12.90 15.63 16.43
C ARG A 846 -11.97 15.43 17.64
N ALA A 847 -10.84 16.12 17.69
CA ALA A 847 -9.93 16.06 18.83
C ALA A 847 -10.50 16.77 20.07
N LEU A 848 -11.16 17.92 19.89
CA LEU A 848 -11.65 18.79 20.96
C LEU A 848 -12.95 18.31 21.60
N ILE A 849 -13.83 17.63 20.85
CA ILE A 849 -15.10 17.11 21.39
C ILE A 849 -14.89 16.11 22.54
N ARG A 850 -13.73 15.44 22.55
CA ARG A 850 -13.31 14.51 23.60
C ARG A 850 -12.95 15.19 24.92
N LYS A 851 -12.74 16.51 24.92
CA LYS A 851 -12.21 17.29 26.05
C LYS A 851 -10.93 16.65 26.63
N PRO A 852 -9.88 16.44 25.79
CA PRO A 852 -8.66 15.75 26.19
C PRO A 852 -7.86 16.54 27.23
N HIS A 853 -7.10 15.84 28.05
CA HIS A 853 -6.13 16.42 28.99
C HIS A 853 -4.80 16.70 28.30
N VAL A 854 -4.50 15.95 27.23
CA VAL A 854 -3.28 16.07 26.43
C VAL A 854 -3.65 16.19 24.96
N ILE A 855 -3.16 17.23 24.30
CA ILE A 855 -3.34 17.44 22.87
C ILE A 855 -1.98 17.30 22.20
N LEU A 856 -1.89 16.38 21.24
CA LEU A 856 -0.71 16.17 20.40
C LEU A 856 -0.99 16.71 19.01
N LEU A 857 -0.19 17.68 18.57
CA LEU A 857 -0.30 18.34 17.28
C LEU A 857 0.93 17.95 16.45
N ASP A 858 0.77 17.03 15.50
CA ASP A 858 1.85 16.63 14.59
C ASP A 858 1.72 17.44 13.29
N GLU A 859 2.46 18.55 13.18
CA GLU A 859 2.44 19.45 12.02
C GLU A 859 1.03 19.91 11.60
N ALA A 860 0.16 20.12 12.59
CA ALA A 860 -1.27 20.34 12.36
C ALA A 860 -1.63 21.62 11.57
N THR A 861 -0.67 22.50 11.25
CA THR A 861 -0.89 23.71 10.43
C THR A 861 -0.19 23.69 9.08
N SER A 862 0.56 22.63 8.74
CA SER A 862 1.42 22.62 7.54
C SER A 862 0.65 22.75 6.22
N ALA A 863 -0.56 22.19 6.16
CA ALA A 863 -1.41 22.15 4.97
C ALA A 863 -2.40 23.34 4.85
N LEU A 864 -2.24 24.39 5.68
CA LEU A 864 -3.11 25.56 5.68
C LEU A 864 -2.45 26.77 5.01
N ASP A 865 -3.26 27.52 4.27
CA ASP A 865 -2.99 28.89 3.83
C ASP A 865 -2.81 29.81 5.04
N THR A 866 -2.05 30.90 4.89
CA THR A 866 -1.66 31.81 5.98
C THR A 866 -2.86 32.39 6.75
N GLU A 867 -3.97 32.67 6.07
CA GLU A 867 -5.18 33.19 6.70
C GLU A 867 -5.89 32.10 7.52
N SER A 868 -6.14 30.93 6.93
CA SER A 868 -6.74 29.81 7.67
C SER A 868 -5.83 29.28 8.77
N GLU A 869 -4.51 29.33 8.61
CA GLU A 869 -3.54 28.97 9.64
C GLU A 869 -3.68 29.89 10.85
N ARG A 870 -3.72 31.21 10.66
CA ARG A 870 -3.84 32.16 11.77
C ARG A 870 -5.13 31.94 12.55
N VAL A 871 -6.22 31.62 11.84
CA VAL A 871 -7.53 31.29 12.43
C VAL A 871 -7.47 29.96 13.20
N VAL A 872 -6.85 28.92 12.65
CA VAL A 872 -6.70 27.62 13.31
C VAL A 872 -5.75 27.69 14.50
N HIS A 873 -4.65 28.42 14.38
CA HIS A 873 -3.69 28.66 15.45
C HIS A 873 -4.36 29.39 16.63
N GLY A 874 -5.17 30.42 16.37
CA GLY A 874 -5.95 31.08 17.43
C GLY A 874 -6.93 30.16 18.15
N ALA A 875 -7.54 29.20 17.43
CA ALA A 875 -8.39 28.16 17.99
C ALA A 875 -7.59 27.16 18.87
N LEU A 876 -6.45 26.68 18.36
CA LEU A 876 -5.56 25.77 19.07
C LEU A 876 -4.97 26.41 20.33
N MET A 877 -4.57 27.68 20.25
CA MET A 877 -4.05 28.41 21.41
C MET A 877 -5.13 28.63 22.47
N LYS A 878 -6.37 28.92 22.08
CA LYS A 878 -7.50 28.97 23.04
C LYS A 878 -7.74 27.61 23.71
N ALA A 879 -7.59 26.52 22.95
CA ALA A 879 -7.68 25.17 23.49
C ALA A 879 -6.47 24.77 24.36
N ALA A 880 -5.30 25.40 24.13
CA ALA A 880 -4.07 25.21 24.88
C ALA A 880 -4.01 26.08 26.17
N THR A 881 -4.64 27.25 26.17
CA THR A 881 -4.81 28.09 27.37
C THR A 881 -5.83 27.46 28.33
N GLY A 882 -5.35 26.54 29.16
CA GLY A 882 -6.16 25.83 30.15
C GLY A 882 -5.32 24.84 30.95
N ASP A 883 -6.00 23.94 31.65
CA ASP A 883 -5.38 22.92 32.52
C ASP A 883 -4.89 21.67 31.75
N ARG A 884 -4.51 21.85 30.47
CA ARG A 884 -4.18 20.80 29.49
C ARG A 884 -2.72 20.86 29.06
N ILE A 885 -2.11 19.71 28.83
CA ILE A 885 -0.78 19.62 28.20
C ILE A 885 -0.96 19.71 26.69
N THR A 886 -0.21 20.59 26.04
CA THR A 886 -0.21 20.68 24.58
C THR A 886 1.21 20.44 24.07
N ILE A 887 1.38 19.41 23.23
CA ILE A 887 2.66 19.10 22.60
C ILE A 887 2.49 19.33 21.10
N ALA A 888 3.25 20.26 20.54
CA ALA A 888 3.22 20.55 19.11
C ALA A 888 4.57 20.24 18.46
N VAL A 889 4.54 19.43 17.41
CA VAL A 889 5.61 19.38 16.41
C VAL A 889 5.32 20.46 15.41
N ALA A 890 6.21 21.45 15.35
CA ALA A 890 6.02 22.60 14.48
C ALA A 890 7.12 22.69 13.45
N HIS A 891 6.71 22.92 12.21
CA HIS A 891 7.59 23.34 11.14
C HIS A 891 7.59 24.87 10.96
N ARG A 892 6.65 25.60 11.56
CA ARG A 892 6.53 27.07 11.46
C ARG A 892 6.73 27.74 12.82
N LEU A 893 7.65 28.70 12.90
CA LEU A 893 8.00 29.42 14.13
C LEU A 893 6.84 30.14 14.81
N SER A 894 5.93 30.72 14.02
CA SER A 894 4.75 31.44 14.54
C SER A 894 3.95 30.61 15.53
N THR A 895 3.92 29.29 15.35
CA THR A 895 3.16 28.37 16.20
C THR A 895 3.83 28.05 17.54
N ILE A 896 5.14 28.29 17.69
CA ILE A 896 5.93 27.89 18.87
C ILE A 896 6.40 29.06 19.73
N LEU A 897 6.19 30.31 19.30
CA LEU A 897 6.58 31.51 20.05
C LEU A 897 6.02 31.52 21.48
N GLN A 898 4.81 31.01 21.65
CA GLN A 898 4.10 30.98 22.93
C GLN A 898 4.39 29.71 23.75
N ALA A 899 5.27 28.83 23.28
CA ALA A 899 5.63 27.62 24.01
C ALA A 899 6.48 27.95 25.23
N LYS A 900 6.08 27.41 26.39
CA LYS A 900 6.79 27.57 27.66
C LYS A 900 8.13 26.83 27.63
N ARG A 901 8.21 25.72 26.91
CA ARG A 901 9.44 24.95 26.71
C ARG A 901 9.53 24.50 25.25
N ILE A 902 10.68 24.76 24.63
CA ILE A 902 11.00 24.35 23.28
C ILE A 902 12.15 23.34 23.34
N TYR A 903 11.94 22.15 22.79
CA TYR A 903 12.96 21.11 22.68
C TYR A 903 13.45 21.02 21.23
N VAL A 904 14.75 21.30 21.04
CA VAL A 904 15.39 21.27 19.73
C VAL A 904 16.04 19.92 19.50
N PHE A 905 15.49 19.14 18.58
CA PHE A 905 15.98 17.83 18.17
C PHE A 905 17.05 17.95 17.08
N TYR A 906 18.20 17.34 17.33
CA TYR A 906 19.30 17.22 16.36
C TYR A 906 19.91 15.82 16.45
N ASP A 907 19.99 15.13 15.31
CA ASP A 907 20.54 13.76 15.18
C ASP A 907 20.01 12.75 16.23
N GLY A 908 18.72 12.83 16.55
CA GLY A 908 18.07 11.92 17.50
C GLY A 908 18.30 12.24 18.97
N ARG A 909 18.85 13.41 19.30
CA ARG A 909 19.05 13.92 20.66
C ARG A 909 18.41 15.29 20.83
N VAL A 910 18.12 15.66 22.07
CA VAL A 910 17.74 17.03 22.43
C VAL A 910 19.02 17.84 22.58
N ALA A 911 19.26 18.77 21.66
CA ALA A 911 20.44 19.63 21.66
C ALA A 911 20.26 20.87 22.55
N GLU A 912 19.07 21.48 22.52
CA GLU A 912 18.77 22.70 23.25
C GLU A 912 17.37 22.66 23.87
N VAL A 913 17.25 23.26 25.05
CA VAL A 913 15.98 23.45 25.77
C VAL A 913 15.94 24.86 26.36
N GLY A 914 14.78 25.50 26.26
CA GLY A 914 14.52 26.81 26.85
C GLY A 914 13.21 27.41 26.34
N THR A 915 12.93 28.64 26.76
CA THR A 915 11.91 29.49 26.14
C THR A 915 12.41 30.06 24.82
N HIS A 916 11.50 30.63 24.01
CA HIS A 916 11.87 31.31 22.76
C HIS A 916 12.96 32.36 22.98
N ASP A 917 12.77 33.27 23.94
CA ASP A 917 13.73 34.35 24.25
C ASP A 917 15.09 33.82 24.73
N GLU A 918 15.09 32.77 25.53
CA GLU A 918 16.33 32.15 26.04
C GLU A 918 17.13 31.49 24.92
N LEU A 919 16.45 30.79 24.03
CA LEU A 919 17.09 30.08 22.92
C LEU A 919 17.60 31.03 21.83
N ILE A 920 16.91 32.15 21.59
CA ILE A 920 17.41 33.23 20.72
C ILE A 920 18.69 33.83 21.31
N ARG A 921 18.69 34.17 22.61
CA ARG A 921 19.88 34.73 23.29
C ARG A 921 21.09 33.79 23.28
N LYS A 922 20.85 32.47 23.34
CA LYS A 922 21.92 31.46 23.25
C LYS A 922 22.58 31.39 21.86
N ASN A 923 21.97 31.99 20.83
CA ASN A 923 22.45 32.03 19.44
C ASN A 923 22.88 30.64 18.89
N GLY A 924 22.16 29.59 19.32
CA GLY A 924 22.42 28.19 19.00
C GLY A 924 21.76 27.69 17.72
N LEU A 925 21.49 26.38 17.65
CA LEU A 925 20.72 25.73 16.59
C LEU A 925 19.33 26.34 16.45
N TYR A 926 18.61 26.59 17.56
CA TYR A 926 17.30 27.22 17.50
C TYR A 926 17.36 28.61 16.84
N ALA A 927 18.28 29.47 17.28
CA ALA A 927 18.42 30.81 16.72
C ALA A 927 18.81 30.80 15.24
N LYS A 928 19.61 29.80 14.80
CA LYS A 928 19.88 29.58 13.37
C LYS A 928 18.64 29.13 12.61
N MET A 929 17.80 28.28 13.20
CA MET A 929 16.52 27.90 12.62
C MET A 929 15.56 29.09 12.56
N CYS A 930 15.53 29.96 13.59
CA CYS A 930 14.82 31.23 13.59
C CYS A 930 15.27 32.09 12.41
N LYS A 931 16.56 32.38 12.29
CA LYS A 931 17.12 33.16 11.18
C LYS A 931 16.89 32.52 9.81
N ALA A 932 16.96 31.20 9.71
CA ALA A 932 16.73 30.47 8.46
C ALA A 932 15.24 30.45 8.06
N GLN A 933 14.33 30.44 9.02
CA GLN A 933 12.90 30.53 8.77
C GLN A 933 12.41 31.96 8.65
N GLU A 934 12.99 32.94 9.34
CA GLU A 934 12.77 34.38 9.11
C GLU A 934 13.26 34.78 7.71
N SER A 935 14.22 34.06 7.12
CA SER A 935 14.59 34.22 5.70
C SER A 935 13.72 33.40 4.73
N SER A 936 12.85 32.52 5.23
CA SER A 936 12.02 31.59 4.43
C SER A 936 10.50 31.77 4.57
N ALA A 937 10.03 32.36 5.67
CA ALA A 937 8.65 32.62 6.07
C ALA A 937 8.30 34.11 5.98
N ASN A 938 9.32 34.94 5.77
CA ASN A 938 9.19 36.34 5.41
C ASN A 938 9.69 36.56 3.98
#